data_AF-A0A4S3JJ91-F1
#
_entry.id   AF-A0A4S3JJ91-F1
#
_cell.length_a   1.000
_cell.length_b   1.000
_cell.length_c   1.000
_cell.angle_alpha   90.00
_cell.angle_beta   90.00
_cell.angle_gamma   90.00
#
_symmetry.space_group_name_H-M   'P 1'
#
loop_
_entity.id
_entity.type
_entity.pdbx_description
1 polymer ?
#
loop_
_entity_poly.entity_id
_entity_poly.type
_entity_poly.pdbx_seq_one_letter_code
_entity_poly.pdbx_strand_id
1 'polypeptide(L)'
;MASNPPLRRSCIFCRTRKIRCSGGHICAACRERNLDCVYSPEARKGRPRRRGLPTSSASPHVKQSSPSGRAREPDYLHTLGDDLEQRFQAYFISNPGSQSNLFQNSIASFYRRARPTTTGPPRRLDYAGLLSWMSHEMVEMLLLRLGHLGCERPSEMTTATRDAFITALAADTSACMFESTPPQKNPLAALGTQRILQWVDLWFYTHPLSSLVSKTLLVSRIRDETVDEALLALLLGDACDFYRAQVPSSDDVSSSNADPEIFFRWAATQLQQRSATPLLSTAQAMLLMAWRGLCIGHARRATCLVGYACRMVARLHERWQRDGRRDDERKLNGVTLSAVEQEILQNVYWVCLSTTTWAFLQIDQPFSLFVPDETPAFPCVDETSSALLRLDRASDHLSTLPAQVLALRQLWPLSQISSTVAHIYTLYLNAPPDAGQSSTTPWQTRHIHQLHRLLQSRGDFSALTREIRGILMQAIRAVETEVPEGSPRSQLLIAYHTIAIHLLFPAAGTIVSLPEIDTFWQSASAILALQPPPGGGPKDAFALALDACSRALAHLYHQHSSAGDGGDPLRLADYAQQLRQVCHVVEGPGAVLRPVKKRLKGVQLADQQIGSPPSLPSLPSLSLDWTSPGEGDLWPSGLEVMDLGFFGEDDSRDEAILGFPGLEMGKYGMNANLDMY
;
A
#
# COMPACT_ATOMS: atom_id res chain seq x y z
N MET A 1 -16.48 35.20 3.87
CA MET A 1 -16.68 34.45 5.13
C MET A 1 -18.14 34.03 5.21
N ALA A 2 -18.48 32.81 4.76
CA ALA A 2 -19.85 32.31 4.84
C ALA A 2 -20.05 31.54 6.16
N SER A 3 -20.96 32.00 6.99
CA SER A 3 -21.34 31.34 8.24
C SER A 3 -22.08 30.04 7.94
N ASN A 4 -21.49 28.90 8.33
CA ASN A 4 -22.19 27.62 8.36
C ASN A 4 -23.51 27.75 9.15
N PRO A 5 -24.61 27.12 8.71
CA PRO A 5 -25.90 27.25 9.38
C PRO A 5 -25.79 26.84 10.85
N PRO A 6 -26.48 27.53 11.77
CA PRO A 6 -26.37 27.26 13.20
C PRO A 6 -26.86 25.84 13.46
N LEU A 7 -25.96 24.98 13.96
CA LEU A 7 -26.33 23.69 14.54
C LEU A 7 -27.38 23.98 15.62
N ARG A 8 -28.67 23.74 15.33
CA ARG A 8 -29.81 23.95 16.25
C ARG A 8 -29.81 22.96 17.43
N ARG A 9 -28.66 22.45 17.86
CA ARG A 9 -28.54 21.43 18.91
C ARG A 9 -27.44 21.81 19.89
N SER A 10 -27.70 21.59 21.18
CA SER A 10 -26.70 21.75 22.24
C SER A 10 -25.79 20.52 22.30
N CYS A 11 -24.50 20.70 22.60
CA CYS A 11 -23.59 19.57 22.81
C CYS A 11 -24.01 18.75 24.04
N ILE A 12 -23.53 17.50 24.16
CA ILE A 12 -23.87 16.58 25.25
C ILE A 12 -23.58 17.22 26.61
N PHE A 13 -22.40 17.82 26.79
CA PHE A 13 -22.02 18.45 28.04
C PHE A 13 -22.97 19.59 28.44
N CYS A 14 -23.22 20.55 27.53
CA CYS A 14 -24.10 21.69 27.80
C CYS A 14 -25.54 21.23 28.08
N ARG A 15 -26.01 20.20 27.35
CA ARG A 15 -27.33 19.60 27.55
C ARG A 15 -27.45 18.93 28.91
N THR A 16 -26.48 18.09 29.30
CA THR A 16 -26.47 17.38 30.59
C THR A 16 -26.40 18.37 31.76
N ARG A 17 -25.62 19.45 31.61
CA ARG A 17 -25.50 20.53 32.61
C ARG A 17 -26.61 21.58 32.54
N LYS A 18 -27.52 21.49 31.56
CA LYS A 18 -28.61 22.45 31.30
C LYS A 18 -28.12 23.91 31.18
N ILE A 19 -26.96 24.12 30.55
CA ILE A 19 -26.41 25.46 30.28
C ILE A 19 -26.54 25.82 28.79
N ARG A 20 -26.45 27.11 28.46
CA ARG A 20 -26.53 27.59 27.07
C ARG A 20 -25.32 27.12 26.26
N CYS A 21 -25.58 26.38 25.18
CA CYS A 21 -24.55 26.02 24.20
C CYS A 21 -24.41 27.13 23.15
N SER A 22 -23.18 27.52 22.82
CA SER A 22 -22.94 28.50 21.75
C SER A 22 -23.05 27.92 20.33
N GLY A 23 -23.13 26.59 20.18
CA GLY A 23 -23.35 25.92 18.89
C GLY A 23 -22.19 26.00 17.88
N GLY A 24 -21.03 26.50 18.29
CA GLY A 24 -19.82 26.52 17.45
C GLY A 24 -19.18 25.12 17.29
N HIS A 25 -18.15 25.04 16.44
CA HIS A 25 -17.33 23.83 16.21
C HIS A 25 -16.88 23.19 17.54
N ILE A 26 -16.32 24.02 18.42
CA ILE A 26 -16.23 23.77 19.86
C ILE A 26 -16.99 24.90 20.54
N CYS A 27 -18.01 24.57 21.34
CA CYS A 27 -18.80 25.59 22.01
C CYS A 27 -17.97 26.31 23.10
N ALA A 28 -18.30 27.58 23.40
CA ALA A 28 -17.53 28.42 24.31
C ALA A 28 -17.35 27.77 25.69
N ALA A 29 -18.43 27.19 26.24
CA ALA A 29 -18.41 26.51 27.53
C ALA A 29 -17.52 25.25 27.58
N CYS A 30 -17.37 24.53 26.47
CA CYS A 30 -16.45 23.40 26.37
C CYS A 30 -15.01 23.88 26.19
N ARG A 31 -14.81 24.93 25.38
CA ARG A 31 -13.49 25.53 25.13
C ARG A 31 -12.86 26.10 26.39
N GLU A 32 -13.61 26.88 27.17
CA GLU A 32 -13.15 27.47 28.43
C GLU A 32 -12.75 26.43 29.48
N ARG A 33 -13.31 25.21 29.38
CA ARG A 33 -13.08 24.13 30.34
C ARG A 33 -12.14 23.04 29.82
N ASN A 34 -11.61 23.21 28.60
CA ASN A 34 -10.83 22.20 27.89
C ASN A 34 -11.50 20.81 27.87
N LEU A 35 -12.79 20.77 27.50
CA LEU A 35 -13.60 19.55 27.43
C LEU A 35 -13.96 19.19 25.99
N ASP A 36 -14.04 17.89 25.72
CA ASP A 36 -14.53 17.37 24.44
C ASP A 36 -15.97 17.80 24.15
N CYS A 37 -16.14 18.48 23.03
CA CYS A 37 -17.42 19.01 22.59
C CYS A 37 -18.11 18.03 21.64
N VAL A 38 -18.89 17.11 22.21
CA VAL A 38 -19.63 16.09 21.45
C VAL A 38 -21.04 16.55 21.10
N TYR A 39 -21.40 16.47 19.82
CA TYR A 39 -22.78 16.58 19.34
C TYR A 39 -23.25 15.22 18.86
N SER A 40 -24.41 14.76 19.32
CA SER A 40 -25.01 13.48 18.90
C SER A 40 -26.52 13.58 18.74
N PRO A 41 -27.14 12.73 17.89
CA PRO A 41 -28.60 12.66 17.79
C PRO A 41 -29.23 12.37 19.16
N GLU A 42 -30.34 13.04 19.46
CA GLU A 42 -31.12 12.66 20.64
C GLU A 42 -31.68 11.24 20.45
N ALA A 43 -31.43 10.36 21.43
CA ALA A 43 -32.19 9.13 21.51
C ALA A 43 -33.67 9.49 21.51
N ARG A 44 -34.46 8.89 20.61
CA ARG A 44 -35.92 9.12 20.55
C ARG A 44 -36.45 8.96 21.97
N LYS A 45 -37.06 10.01 22.53
CA LYS A 45 -37.72 9.97 23.84
C LYS A 45 -38.85 8.95 23.77
N GLY A 46 -38.55 7.70 24.07
CA GLY A 46 -39.54 6.68 24.33
C GLY A 46 -40.25 7.02 25.62
N ARG A 47 -41.59 7.03 25.56
CA ARG A 47 -42.47 7.05 26.74
C ARG A 47 -41.92 6.07 27.78
N PRO A 48 -41.82 6.44 29.07
CA PRO A 48 -41.32 5.53 30.09
C PRO A 48 -42.10 4.22 30.00
N ARG A 49 -41.44 3.09 29.74
CA ARG A 49 -42.05 1.78 30.02
C ARG A 49 -42.44 1.83 31.48
N ARG A 50 -43.75 1.74 31.76
CA ARG A 50 -44.29 1.67 33.12
C ARG A 50 -43.47 0.63 33.89
N ARG A 51 -42.84 1.07 34.97
CA ARG A 51 -42.19 0.21 35.96
C ARG A 51 -43.24 -0.78 36.47
N GLY A 52 -43.13 -2.04 36.06
CA GLY A 52 -43.63 -3.19 36.82
C GLY A 52 -42.46 -3.71 37.65
N LEU A 53 -42.69 -3.90 38.95
CA LEU A 53 -41.75 -4.40 39.96
C LEU A 53 -41.37 -5.90 39.72
N PRO A 54 -40.37 -6.43 40.44
CA PRO A 54 -39.46 -7.47 39.96
C PRO A 54 -40.01 -8.88 40.16
N THR A 55 -39.67 -9.79 39.25
CA THR A 55 -39.72 -11.23 39.50
C THR A 55 -38.43 -11.88 39.05
N SER A 56 -37.74 -12.40 40.06
CA SER A 56 -36.67 -13.39 39.99
C SER A 56 -37.06 -14.59 39.11
N SER A 57 -36.05 -15.15 38.44
CA SER A 57 -35.90 -16.57 38.09
C SER A 57 -37.05 -17.28 37.39
N ALA A 58 -36.87 -17.59 36.10
CA ALA A 58 -37.23 -18.89 35.53
C ALA A 58 -36.71 -19.05 34.09
N SER A 59 -35.80 -20.01 33.92
CA SER A 59 -35.46 -20.65 32.64
C SER A 59 -36.71 -21.13 31.89
N PRO A 60 -36.71 -21.18 30.55
CA PRO A 60 -37.74 -21.91 29.83
C PRO A 60 -37.37 -23.41 29.75
N HIS A 61 -38.07 -24.22 30.55
CA HIS A 61 -38.11 -25.67 30.39
C HIS A 61 -38.87 -26.05 29.10
N VAL A 62 -38.11 -26.60 28.15
CA VAL A 62 -38.33 -27.88 27.44
C VAL A 62 -39.79 -28.41 27.42
N LYS A 63 -40.40 -28.45 26.22
CA LYS A 63 -41.37 -29.50 25.87
C LYS A 63 -40.64 -30.59 25.10
N GLN A 64 -40.64 -31.78 25.68
CA GLN A 64 -40.07 -33.01 25.17
C GLN A 64 -40.99 -33.61 24.10
N SER A 65 -40.41 -33.93 22.95
CA SER A 65 -40.86 -35.00 22.06
C SER A 65 -39.61 -35.66 21.47
N SER A 66 -39.32 -36.89 21.87
CA SER A 66 -38.22 -37.74 21.41
C SER A 66 -38.78 -38.90 20.56
N PRO A 67 -37.96 -39.74 19.88
CA PRO A 67 -36.63 -39.52 19.32
C PRO A 67 -36.51 -40.01 17.85
N SER A 68 -35.63 -39.38 17.06
CA SER A 68 -34.99 -40.02 15.90
C SER A 68 -33.66 -39.32 15.65
N GLY A 69 -32.62 -40.11 15.43
CA GLY A 69 -31.24 -39.75 15.72
C GLY A 69 -30.55 -38.89 14.67
N ARG A 70 -29.73 -37.98 15.16
CA ARG A 70 -28.30 -37.82 14.84
C ARG A 70 -27.76 -36.77 15.81
N ALA A 71 -26.76 -37.16 16.59
CA ALA A 71 -26.03 -36.23 17.45
C ALA A 71 -25.49 -35.11 16.57
N ARG A 72 -26.00 -33.89 16.77
CA ARG A 72 -25.43 -32.69 16.17
C ARG A 72 -24.21 -32.36 17.02
N GLU A 73 -23.02 -32.52 16.44
CA GLU A 73 -21.76 -32.06 17.03
C GLU A 73 -21.90 -30.59 17.48
N PRO A 74 -21.18 -30.17 18.54
CA PRO A 74 -21.15 -28.77 18.93
C PRO A 74 -20.60 -27.94 17.76
N ASP A 75 -21.33 -26.90 17.33
CA ASP A 75 -20.81 -25.87 16.43
C ASP A 75 -19.55 -25.29 17.10
N TYR A 76 -18.36 -25.73 16.67
CA TYR A 76 -17.11 -25.07 17.04
C TYR A 76 -17.23 -23.61 16.57
N LEU A 77 -17.21 -22.67 17.51
CA LEU A 77 -17.24 -21.24 17.22
C LEU A 77 -16.00 -20.89 16.39
N HIS A 78 -16.17 -20.78 15.08
CA HIS A 78 -15.11 -20.42 14.14
C HIS A 78 -14.56 -19.03 14.48
N THR A 79 -13.27 -18.96 14.79
CA THR A 79 -12.56 -17.73 15.15
C THR A 79 -11.83 -17.13 13.94
N LEU A 80 -11.36 -15.89 14.11
CA LEU A 80 -10.41 -15.28 13.17
C LEU A 80 -9.09 -16.06 13.12
N GLY A 81 -8.67 -16.65 14.26
CA GLY A 81 -7.49 -17.50 14.33
C GLY A 81 -7.61 -18.74 13.44
N ASP A 82 -8.76 -19.39 13.46
CA ASP A 82 -9.02 -20.58 12.63
C ASP A 82 -8.95 -20.24 11.13
N ASP A 83 -9.56 -19.12 10.74
CA ASP A 83 -9.52 -18.58 9.38
C ASP A 83 -8.09 -18.30 8.88
N LEU A 84 -7.27 -17.69 9.74
CA LEU A 84 -5.89 -17.32 9.43
C LEU A 84 -4.96 -18.56 9.40
N GLU A 85 -5.16 -19.51 10.31
CA GLU A 85 -4.41 -20.78 10.32
C GLU A 85 -4.76 -21.61 9.08
N GLN A 86 -6.03 -21.72 8.70
CA GLN A 86 -6.44 -22.41 7.47
C GLN A 86 -5.75 -21.81 6.23
N ARG A 87 -5.70 -20.48 6.12
CA ARG A 87 -4.98 -19.79 5.04
C ARG A 87 -3.48 -20.06 5.07
N PHE A 88 -2.87 -20.04 6.25
CA PHE A 88 -1.44 -20.31 6.40
C PHE A 88 -1.09 -21.73 5.95
N GLN A 89 -1.90 -22.72 6.37
CA GLN A 89 -1.75 -24.11 5.95
C GLN A 89 -1.88 -24.23 4.43
N ALA A 90 -2.92 -23.62 3.84
CA ALA A 90 -3.13 -23.61 2.40
C ALA A 90 -1.97 -22.96 1.63
N TYR A 91 -1.43 -21.83 2.10
CA TYR A 91 -0.38 -21.06 1.43
C TYR A 91 1.04 -21.60 1.62
N PHE A 92 1.33 -22.31 2.69
CA PHE A 92 2.73 -22.63 3.02
C PHE A 92 2.99 -24.09 3.41
N ILE A 93 1.98 -24.85 3.83
CA ILE A 93 2.18 -26.19 4.42
C ILE A 93 1.57 -27.31 3.59
N SER A 94 0.27 -27.24 3.30
CA SER A 94 -0.46 -28.29 2.61
C SER A 94 0.05 -28.45 1.19
N ASN A 95 0.17 -29.71 0.76
CA ASN A 95 0.55 -30.07 -0.61
C ASN A 95 -0.42 -31.14 -1.15
N PRO A 96 -1.73 -30.84 -1.34
CA PRO A 96 -2.67 -31.84 -1.77
C PRO A 96 -2.77 -31.82 -3.30
N GLY A 97 -2.05 -32.74 -3.95
CA GLY A 97 -2.37 -33.29 -5.27
C GLY A 97 -2.67 -32.32 -6.43
N SER A 98 -1.67 -32.07 -7.28
CA SER A 98 -1.81 -31.66 -8.69
C SER A 98 -2.02 -30.19 -9.07
N GLN A 99 -2.13 -29.24 -8.13
CA GLN A 99 -1.93 -27.82 -8.44
C GLN A 99 -0.97 -27.19 -7.44
N SER A 100 0.25 -26.95 -7.90
CA SER A 100 1.31 -26.31 -7.14
C SER A 100 0.90 -24.90 -6.67
N ASN A 101 0.96 -24.65 -5.37
CA ASN A 101 0.55 -23.38 -4.75
C ASN A 101 1.45 -22.21 -5.19
N LEU A 102 0.82 -21.09 -5.56
CA LEU A 102 1.43 -19.85 -6.05
C LEU A 102 2.66 -19.40 -5.25
N PHE A 103 2.59 -19.38 -3.93
CA PHE A 103 3.71 -18.93 -3.09
C PHE A 103 4.85 -19.95 -3.09
N GLN A 104 4.55 -21.24 -2.99
CA GLN A 104 5.54 -22.32 -3.03
C GLN A 104 6.26 -22.38 -4.39
N ASN A 105 5.52 -22.20 -5.49
CA ASN A 105 6.08 -22.10 -6.84
C ASN A 105 7.02 -20.92 -7.00
N SER A 106 6.63 -19.78 -6.46
CA SER A 106 7.43 -18.56 -6.53
C SER A 106 8.73 -18.71 -5.74
N ILE A 107 8.66 -19.33 -4.55
CA ILE A 107 9.84 -19.67 -3.74
C ILE A 107 10.74 -20.67 -4.49
N ALA A 108 10.18 -21.72 -5.10
CA ALA A 108 10.95 -22.69 -5.87
C ALA A 108 11.61 -22.05 -7.11
N SER A 109 10.88 -21.17 -7.82
CA SER A 109 11.40 -20.40 -8.95
C SER A 109 12.52 -19.45 -8.52
N PHE A 110 12.37 -18.79 -7.38
CA PHE A 110 13.41 -17.96 -6.78
C PHE A 110 14.68 -18.78 -6.49
N TYR A 111 14.56 -19.95 -5.84
CA TYR A 111 15.72 -20.81 -5.59
C TYR A 111 16.42 -21.32 -6.87
N ARG A 112 15.67 -21.55 -7.96
CA ARG A 112 16.28 -21.90 -9.26
C ARG A 112 17.06 -20.74 -9.87
N ARG A 113 16.61 -19.50 -9.67
CA ARG A 113 17.24 -18.27 -10.19
C ARG A 113 18.41 -17.79 -9.34
N ALA A 114 18.33 -17.97 -8.01
CA ALA A 114 19.34 -17.53 -7.08
C ALA A 114 20.61 -18.39 -7.18
N ARG A 115 21.76 -17.78 -7.53
CA ARG A 115 23.07 -18.46 -7.43
C ARG A 115 23.37 -18.75 -5.95
N PRO A 116 23.99 -19.89 -5.59
CA PRO A 116 24.19 -20.35 -4.20
C PRO A 116 25.26 -19.55 -3.42
N THR A 117 25.12 -18.22 -3.36
CA THR A 117 26.14 -17.30 -2.78
C THR A 117 25.65 -16.45 -1.62
N THR A 118 24.35 -16.42 -1.32
CA THR A 118 23.82 -15.65 -0.18
C THR A 118 23.54 -16.56 1.01
N THR A 119 24.58 -16.92 1.76
CA THR A 119 24.50 -17.63 3.06
C THR A 119 24.46 -16.66 4.25
N GLY A 120 23.92 -15.45 4.06
CA GLY A 120 23.72 -14.46 5.12
C GLY A 120 22.28 -14.46 5.66
N PRO A 121 22.04 -14.06 6.92
CA PRO A 121 20.68 -13.88 7.43
C PRO A 121 19.92 -12.86 6.57
N PRO A 122 18.60 -13.04 6.36
CA PRO A 122 17.79 -12.08 5.62
C PRO A 122 17.89 -10.71 6.28
N ARG A 123 18.16 -9.67 5.47
CA ARG A 123 18.32 -8.30 5.95
C ARG A 123 16.95 -7.78 6.43
N ARG A 124 16.92 -7.20 7.64
CA ARG A 124 15.71 -6.52 8.16
C ARG A 124 15.40 -5.30 7.31
N LEU A 125 14.12 -5.14 6.94
CA LEU A 125 13.66 -3.93 6.24
C LEU A 125 13.67 -2.76 7.21
N ASP A 126 14.02 -1.58 6.70
CA ASP A 126 13.93 -0.35 7.49
C ASP A 126 12.46 -0.04 7.78
N TYR A 127 12.11 -0.04 9.05
CA TYR A 127 10.74 0.14 9.52
C TYR A 127 10.15 1.48 9.08
N ALA A 128 10.96 2.56 9.13
CA ALA A 128 10.50 3.91 8.82
C ALA A 128 10.53 4.21 7.30
N GLY A 129 11.54 3.70 6.59
CA GLY A 129 11.73 3.93 5.15
C GLY A 129 10.91 3.02 4.22
N LEU A 130 10.26 1.95 4.75
CA LEU A 130 9.60 0.92 3.95
C LEU A 130 8.57 1.49 2.95
N LEU A 131 7.73 2.47 3.34
CA LEU A 131 6.76 3.09 2.42
C LEU A 131 7.42 3.74 1.20
N SER A 132 8.44 4.57 1.43
CA SER A 132 9.16 5.24 0.34
C SER A 132 9.90 4.23 -0.53
N TRP A 133 10.47 3.21 0.11
CA TRP A 133 11.22 2.18 -0.58
C TRP A 133 10.34 1.30 -1.47
N MET A 134 9.15 0.89 -1.00
CA MET A 134 8.16 0.18 -1.84
C MET A 134 7.82 0.98 -3.09
N SER A 135 7.60 2.30 -2.96
CA SER A 135 7.31 3.18 -4.11
C SER A 135 8.40 3.13 -5.17
N HIS A 136 9.66 3.18 -4.75
CA HIS A 136 10.82 3.14 -5.62
C HIS A 136 10.96 1.78 -6.30
N GLU A 137 10.89 0.70 -5.53
CA GLU A 137 11.11 -0.65 -6.04
C GLU A 137 9.99 -1.11 -6.99
N MET A 138 8.72 -0.76 -6.72
CA MET A 138 7.63 -1.05 -7.66
C MET A 138 7.87 -0.42 -9.03
N VAL A 139 8.31 0.85 -9.05
CA VAL A 139 8.70 1.52 -10.30
C VAL A 139 9.87 0.75 -10.92
N GLU A 140 10.94 0.51 -10.17
CA GLU A 140 12.12 -0.19 -10.67
C GLU A 140 11.83 -1.58 -11.26
N MET A 141 10.95 -2.36 -10.64
CA MET A 141 10.51 -3.67 -11.11
C MET A 141 9.68 -3.56 -12.40
N LEU A 142 8.84 -2.54 -12.50
CA LEU A 142 8.07 -2.26 -13.70
C LEU A 142 8.98 -1.86 -14.88
N LEU A 143 9.94 -0.95 -14.64
CA LEU A 143 10.85 -0.43 -15.67
C LEU A 143 11.69 -1.53 -16.32
N LEU A 144 12.10 -2.55 -15.55
CA LEU A 144 12.82 -3.72 -16.08
C LEU A 144 12.00 -4.55 -17.07
N ARG A 145 10.68 -4.41 -17.08
CA ARG A 145 9.78 -5.17 -17.96
C ARG A 145 9.27 -4.35 -19.15
N LEU A 146 9.17 -3.03 -19.00
CA LEU A 146 8.59 -2.16 -20.02
C LEU A 146 9.52 -1.86 -21.21
N GLY A 147 10.84 -1.80 -21.01
CA GLY A 147 11.74 -1.28 -22.05
C GLY A 147 13.17 -1.79 -21.97
N HIS A 148 13.90 -1.62 -23.09
CA HIS A 148 15.26 -2.13 -23.24
C HIS A 148 16.34 -1.24 -22.59
N LEU A 149 15.98 -0.07 -22.05
CA LEU A 149 16.93 0.81 -21.34
C LEU A 149 17.58 0.10 -20.15
N GLY A 150 16.84 -0.78 -19.46
CA GLY A 150 17.25 -1.38 -18.20
C GLY A 150 17.44 -0.36 -17.08
N CYS A 151 17.97 -0.81 -15.95
CA CYS A 151 18.34 0.05 -14.80
C CYS A 151 19.73 -0.33 -14.31
N GLU A 152 20.49 0.64 -13.79
CA GLU A 152 21.81 0.42 -13.21
C GLU A 152 21.70 -0.49 -11.97
N ARG A 153 22.54 -1.52 -11.92
CA ARG A 153 22.58 -2.49 -10.82
C ARG A 153 23.77 -2.16 -9.92
N PRO A 154 23.58 -1.76 -8.65
CA PRO A 154 24.68 -1.66 -7.71
C PRO A 154 25.35 -3.04 -7.52
N SER A 155 26.63 -3.14 -7.90
CA SER A 155 27.27 -4.42 -8.23
C SER A 155 27.52 -5.40 -7.07
N GLU A 156 27.29 -5.04 -5.80
CA GLU A 156 27.69 -5.91 -4.68
C GLU A 156 26.73 -5.95 -3.47
N MET A 157 25.71 -5.08 -3.36
CA MET A 157 24.90 -4.96 -2.12
C MET A 157 23.37 -4.95 -2.30
N THR A 158 22.84 -4.91 -3.53
CA THR A 158 21.40 -4.66 -3.79
C THR A 158 20.63 -5.78 -4.48
N THR A 159 21.28 -6.89 -4.86
CA THR A 159 20.53 -8.10 -5.26
C THR A 159 19.67 -8.62 -4.09
N ALA A 160 20.09 -8.37 -2.85
CA ALA A 160 19.35 -8.73 -1.63
C ALA A 160 18.15 -7.82 -1.33
N THR A 161 18.05 -6.63 -1.93
CA THR A 161 16.95 -5.69 -1.67
C THR A 161 15.84 -5.79 -2.70
N ARG A 162 16.15 -5.99 -3.98
CA ARG A 162 15.14 -6.03 -5.07
C ARG A 162 14.14 -7.20 -5.00
N ASP A 163 14.51 -8.19 -4.21
CA ASP A 163 13.76 -9.40 -3.96
C ASP A 163 13.44 -9.50 -2.46
N ALA A 164 13.37 -8.38 -1.71
CA ALA A 164 13.32 -8.48 -0.25
C ALA A 164 12.08 -9.21 0.25
N PHE A 165 10.93 -9.07 -0.41
CA PHE A 165 9.73 -9.84 -0.06
C PHE A 165 9.94 -11.34 -0.34
N ILE A 166 10.32 -11.71 -1.57
CA ILE A 166 10.48 -13.13 -1.92
C ILE A 166 11.67 -13.78 -1.19
N THR A 167 12.72 -13.03 -0.90
CA THR A 167 13.85 -13.45 -0.07
C THR A 167 13.40 -13.69 1.37
N ALA A 168 12.63 -12.77 1.96
CA ALA A 168 12.07 -12.96 3.29
C ALA A 168 11.08 -14.14 3.32
N LEU A 169 10.27 -14.32 2.27
CA LEU A 169 9.33 -15.43 2.15
C LEU A 169 10.03 -16.78 2.03
N ALA A 170 11.11 -16.84 1.25
CA ALA A 170 11.95 -18.02 1.08
C ALA A 170 12.72 -18.37 2.37
N ALA A 171 13.17 -17.36 3.12
CA ALA A 171 13.92 -17.53 4.37
C ALA A 171 13.03 -17.81 5.60
N ASP A 172 11.75 -17.43 5.56
CA ASP A 172 10.80 -17.68 6.65
C ASP A 172 10.46 -19.17 6.74
N THR A 173 10.80 -19.79 7.86
CA THR A 173 10.56 -21.22 8.14
C THR A 173 9.40 -21.45 9.10
N SER A 174 8.55 -20.45 9.32
CA SER A 174 7.37 -20.58 10.20
C SER A 174 6.52 -21.77 9.75
N ALA A 175 6.14 -22.62 10.72
CA ALA A 175 5.35 -23.84 10.51
C ALA A 175 3.86 -23.68 10.84
N CYS A 176 3.49 -22.59 11.51
CA CYS A 176 2.12 -22.26 11.90
C CYS A 176 1.88 -20.74 11.89
N MET A 177 0.60 -20.35 11.82
CA MET A 177 0.20 -18.95 11.85
C MET A 177 0.40 -18.34 13.24
N PHE A 178 0.02 -19.08 14.28
CA PHE A 178 0.13 -18.67 15.68
C PHE A 178 0.99 -19.63 16.48
N GLU A 179 1.86 -19.09 17.33
CA GLU A 179 2.67 -19.90 18.23
C GLU A 179 1.85 -20.31 19.45
N SER A 180 2.09 -21.53 19.95
CA SER A 180 1.50 -21.99 21.21
C SER A 180 2.07 -21.18 22.37
N THR A 181 1.35 -20.14 22.79
CA THR A 181 1.75 -19.29 23.91
C THR A 181 1.12 -19.76 25.22
N PRO A 182 1.86 -19.82 26.34
CA PRO A 182 1.28 -20.10 27.64
C PRO A 182 0.28 -19.00 28.02
N PRO A 183 -0.73 -19.31 28.86
CA PRO A 183 -1.71 -18.33 29.31
C PRO A 183 -1.00 -17.16 29.98
N GLN A 184 -1.13 -16.00 29.35
CA GLN A 184 -0.41 -14.79 29.72
C GLN A 184 -1.34 -13.84 30.47
N LYS A 185 -0.83 -13.18 31.52
CA LYS A 185 -1.56 -12.10 32.18
C LYS A 185 -1.62 -10.89 31.25
N ASN A 186 -2.74 -10.16 31.25
CA ASN A 186 -2.92 -8.96 30.44
C ASN A 186 -1.77 -7.95 30.71
N PRO A 187 -0.85 -7.72 29.75
CA PRO A 187 0.29 -6.83 29.94
C PRO A 187 -0.13 -5.35 29.99
N LEU A 188 -1.32 -5.01 29.46
CA LEU A 188 -1.88 -3.66 29.52
C LEU A 188 -2.27 -3.28 30.95
N ALA A 189 -2.81 -4.25 31.71
CA ALA A 189 -3.23 -4.03 33.10
C ALA A 189 -2.03 -3.74 34.04
N ALA A 190 -0.82 -4.16 33.66
CA ALA A 190 0.40 -3.85 34.39
C ALA A 190 0.89 -2.40 34.16
N LEU A 191 0.38 -1.73 33.11
CA LEU A 191 0.72 -0.34 32.80
C LEU A 191 -0.34 0.60 33.37
N GLY A 192 0.09 1.65 34.07
CA GLY A 192 -0.82 2.73 34.46
C GLY A 192 -1.26 3.56 33.25
N THR A 193 -2.47 4.12 33.28
CA THR A 193 -3.05 4.94 32.20
C THR A 193 -2.12 6.05 31.71
N GLN A 194 -1.38 6.70 32.61
CA GLN A 194 -0.42 7.74 32.24
C GLN A 194 0.71 7.21 31.33
N ARG A 195 1.26 6.04 31.65
CA ARG A 195 2.34 5.42 30.86
C ARG A 195 1.82 4.95 29.49
N ILE A 196 0.60 4.41 29.46
CA ILE A 196 -0.08 4.06 28.19
C ILE A 196 -0.18 5.30 27.30
N LEU A 197 -0.65 6.43 27.82
CA LEU A 197 -0.80 7.66 27.03
C LEU A 197 0.56 8.22 26.55
N GLN A 198 1.62 8.15 27.36
CA GLN A 198 2.97 8.56 26.95
C GLN A 198 3.51 7.70 25.79
N TRP A 199 3.29 6.39 25.83
CA TRP A 199 3.72 5.49 24.75
C TRP A 199 2.86 5.64 23.50
N VAL A 200 1.57 5.94 23.65
CA VAL A 200 0.72 6.36 22.54
C VAL A 200 1.27 7.64 21.89
N ASP A 201 1.65 8.65 22.68
CA ASP A 201 2.27 9.87 22.15
C ASP A 201 3.56 9.57 21.36
N LEU A 202 4.42 8.70 21.89
CA LEU A 202 5.65 8.26 21.22
C LEU A 202 5.34 7.54 19.90
N TRP A 203 4.37 6.61 19.88
CA TRP A 203 3.99 5.90 18.67
C TRP A 203 3.52 6.86 17.56
N PHE A 204 2.67 7.84 17.90
CA PHE A 204 2.21 8.85 16.94
C PHE A 204 3.32 9.81 16.49
N TYR A 205 4.42 9.89 17.25
CA TYR A 205 5.58 10.69 16.89
C TYR A 205 6.55 9.95 15.96
N THR A 206 6.61 8.61 16.03
CA THR A 206 7.64 7.82 15.33
C THR A 206 7.12 6.90 14.23
N HIS A 207 5.88 6.43 14.31
CA HIS A 207 5.41 5.35 13.47
C HIS A 207 4.95 5.83 12.07
N PRO A 208 5.46 5.25 10.96
CA PRO A 208 5.15 5.70 9.59
C PRO A 208 3.69 5.46 9.18
N LEU A 209 3.00 4.50 9.81
CA LEU A 209 1.58 4.23 9.59
C LEU A 209 0.64 4.93 10.59
N SER A 210 1.06 6.05 11.18
CA SER A 210 0.23 6.77 12.16
C SER A 210 -1.12 7.24 11.58
N SER A 211 -1.21 7.44 10.27
CA SER A 211 -2.45 7.79 9.55
C SER A 211 -3.51 6.68 9.55
N LEU A 212 -3.16 5.48 10.02
CA LEU A 212 -4.09 4.37 10.18
C LEU A 212 -4.89 4.45 11.48
N VAL A 213 -4.59 5.35 12.41
CA VAL A 213 -5.29 5.46 13.71
C VAL A 213 -5.53 6.93 14.02
N SER A 214 -6.73 7.31 14.48
CA SER A 214 -6.94 8.66 15.02
C SER A 214 -6.50 8.70 16.48
N LYS A 215 -5.56 9.60 16.80
CA LYS A 215 -5.06 9.77 18.17
C LYS A 215 -6.16 10.21 19.12
N THR A 216 -6.98 11.18 18.72
CA THR A 216 -8.12 11.66 19.52
C THR A 216 -9.08 10.51 19.85
N LEU A 217 -9.49 9.72 18.86
CA LEU A 217 -10.45 8.64 19.08
C LEU A 217 -9.85 7.52 19.93
N LEU A 218 -8.56 7.21 19.75
CA LEU A 218 -7.86 6.22 20.56
C LEU A 218 -7.80 6.67 22.03
N VAL A 219 -7.37 7.91 22.30
CA VAL A 219 -7.27 8.46 23.66
C VAL A 219 -8.64 8.50 24.34
N SER A 220 -9.71 8.86 23.62
CA SER A 220 -11.08 8.78 24.14
C SER A 220 -11.43 7.35 24.54
N ARG A 221 -11.20 6.36 23.66
CA ARG A 221 -11.51 4.95 23.94
C ARG A 221 -10.67 4.35 25.07
N ILE A 222 -9.44 4.82 25.27
CA ILE A 222 -8.60 4.43 26.41
C ILE A 222 -9.22 4.96 27.71
N ARG A 223 -9.67 6.23 27.73
CA ARG A 223 -10.31 6.83 28.90
C ARG A 223 -11.65 6.18 29.24
N ASP A 224 -12.39 5.77 28.21
CA ASP A 224 -13.69 5.11 28.34
C ASP A 224 -13.60 3.59 28.56
N GLU A 225 -12.39 3.02 28.61
CA GLU A 225 -12.12 1.57 28.73
C GLU A 225 -12.77 0.73 27.62
N THR A 226 -12.94 1.31 26.43
CA THR A 226 -13.54 0.65 25.24
C THR A 226 -12.56 0.47 24.09
N VAL A 227 -11.26 0.57 24.36
CA VAL A 227 -10.20 0.41 23.37
C VAL A 227 -10.03 -1.05 22.96
N ASP A 228 -9.76 -1.32 21.69
CA ASP A 228 -9.39 -2.65 21.22
C ASP A 228 -8.03 -3.03 21.81
N GLU A 229 -8.00 -4.05 22.69
CA GLU A 229 -6.80 -4.42 23.44
C GLU A 229 -5.67 -4.93 22.54
N ALA A 230 -5.96 -5.59 21.41
CA ALA A 230 -4.89 -6.03 20.51
C ALA A 230 -4.28 -4.85 19.77
N LEU A 231 -5.11 -3.93 19.28
CA LEU A 231 -4.63 -2.72 18.65
C LEU A 231 -3.77 -1.91 19.62
N LEU A 232 -4.23 -1.72 20.85
CA LEU A 232 -3.46 -0.99 21.87
C LEU A 232 -2.14 -1.70 22.18
N ALA A 233 -2.14 -3.02 22.35
CA ALA A 233 -0.93 -3.78 22.61
C ALA A 233 0.10 -3.63 21.47
N LEU A 234 -0.33 -3.68 20.20
CA LEU A 234 0.57 -3.45 19.06
C LEU A 234 1.21 -2.06 19.10
N LEU A 235 0.41 -1.02 19.31
CA LEU A 235 0.89 0.36 19.41
C LEU A 235 1.93 0.52 20.54
N LEU A 236 1.66 -0.08 21.70
CA LEU A 236 2.55 -0.02 22.86
C LEU A 236 3.82 -0.86 22.66
N GLY A 237 3.72 -2.01 21.97
CA GLY A 237 4.87 -2.83 21.59
C GLY A 237 5.83 -2.07 20.68
N ASP A 238 5.32 -1.45 19.62
CA ASP A 238 6.12 -0.63 18.70
C ASP A 238 6.72 0.59 19.42
N ALA A 239 5.94 1.29 20.25
CA ALA A 239 6.44 2.41 21.05
C ALA A 239 7.59 1.99 21.99
N CYS A 240 7.48 0.82 22.61
CA CYS A 240 8.52 0.26 23.46
C CYS A 240 9.79 -0.04 22.65
N ASP A 241 9.66 -0.64 21.47
CA ASP A 241 10.79 -0.89 20.56
C ASP A 241 11.49 0.41 20.14
N PHE A 242 10.73 1.44 19.74
CA PHE A 242 11.30 2.74 19.38
C PHE A 242 12.00 3.44 20.54
N TYR A 243 11.41 3.38 21.74
CA TYR A 243 12.03 3.92 22.94
C TYR A 243 13.37 3.23 23.22
N ARG A 244 13.40 1.89 23.15
CA ARG A 244 14.63 1.10 23.37
C ARG A 244 15.71 1.37 22.33
N ALA A 245 15.33 1.64 21.08
CA ALA A 245 16.28 2.01 20.03
C ALA A 245 16.95 3.38 20.25
N GLN A 246 16.29 4.29 21.00
CA GLN A 246 16.79 5.65 21.24
C GLN A 246 17.62 5.77 22.52
N VAL A 247 17.45 4.89 23.50
CA VAL A 247 18.19 4.92 24.77
C VAL A 247 19.50 4.16 24.62
N PRO A 248 20.67 4.82 24.70
CA PRO A 248 21.96 4.13 24.70
C PRO A 248 22.02 3.16 25.88
N SER A 249 22.54 1.96 25.65
CA SER A 249 22.77 0.94 26.66
C SER A 249 23.79 1.44 27.70
N SER A 250 23.35 2.24 28.68
CA SER A 250 24.10 2.46 29.91
C SER A 250 23.82 1.30 30.85
N ASP A 251 24.89 0.72 31.42
CA ASP A 251 24.96 -0.50 32.22
C ASP A 251 24.16 -0.54 33.54
N ASP A 252 23.20 0.36 33.74
CA ASP A 252 22.35 0.35 34.93
C ASP A 252 20.97 0.86 34.56
N VAL A 253 19.96 -0.01 34.55
CA VAL A 253 18.62 0.19 35.14
C VAL A 253 17.83 -1.11 34.94
N SER A 254 17.89 -1.94 35.97
CA SER A 254 17.10 -3.14 36.24
C SER A 254 15.68 -2.84 36.74
N SER A 255 15.13 -1.65 36.49
CA SER A 255 13.77 -1.29 36.90
C SER A 255 12.85 -1.00 35.71
N SER A 256 12.06 -2.01 35.30
CA SER A 256 10.87 -1.92 34.42
C SER A 256 11.08 -1.86 32.89
N ASN A 257 12.03 -2.61 32.32
CA ASN A 257 12.06 -2.87 30.89
C ASN A 257 11.07 -3.98 30.52
N ALA A 258 9.82 -3.60 30.22
CA ALA A 258 8.86 -4.54 29.65
C ALA A 258 9.40 -5.03 28.29
N ASP A 259 9.59 -6.34 28.15
CA ASP A 259 9.95 -6.97 26.88
C ASP A 259 8.86 -6.64 25.84
N PRO A 260 9.17 -5.90 24.75
CA PRO A 260 8.18 -5.51 23.74
C PRO A 260 7.43 -6.71 23.14
N GLU A 261 8.08 -7.87 23.08
CA GLU A 261 7.49 -9.13 22.60
C GLU A 261 6.33 -9.62 23.46
N ILE A 262 6.22 -9.15 24.71
CA ILE A 262 5.09 -9.42 25.59
C ILE A 262 3.77 -8.88 24.98
N PHE A 263 3.84 -7.70 24.33
CA PHE A 263 2.66 -7.03 23.78
C PHE A 263 2.28 -7.63 22.42
N PHE A 264 3.26 -7.96 21.59
CA PHE A 264 3.00 -8.58 20.27
C PHE A 264 2.37 -9.97 20.42
N ARG A 265 2.87 -10.80 21.33
CA ARG A 265 2.25 -12.11 21.65
C ARG A 265 0.85 -11.95 22.22
N TRP A 266 0.63 -11.02 23.14
CA TRP A 266 -0.71 -10.73 23.66
C TRP A 266 -1.68 -10.32 22.54
N ALA A 267 -1.26 -9.41 21.66
CA ALA A 267 -2.06 -9.01 20.51
C ALA A 267 -2.37 -10.19 19.58
N ALA A 268 -1.42 -11.10 19.37
CA ALA A 268 -1.62 -12.29 18.54
C ALA A 268 -2.66 -13.24 19.16
N THR A 269 -2.61 -13.49 20.48
CA THR A 269 -3.64 -14.27 21.18
C THR A 269 -5.02 -13.62 21.08
N GLN A 270 -5.10 -12.30 21.25
CA GLN A 270 -6.36 -11.54 21.11
C GLN A 270 -6.91 -11.53 19.68
N LEU A 271 -6.04 -11.59 18.65
CA LEU A 271 -6.43 -11.76 17.26
C LEU A 271 -6.85 -13.20 16.95
N GLN A 272 -6.19 -14.19 17.55
CA GLN A 272 -6.53 -15.60 17.36
C GLN A 272 -7.93 -15.91 17.90
N GLN A 273 -8.29 -15.40 19.07
CA GLN A 273 -9.53 -15.77 19.78
C GLN A 273 -10.77 -14.96 19.38
N ARG A 274 -10.62 -13.87 18.61
CA ARG A 274 -11.75 -12.99 18.28
C ARG A 274 -12.63 -13.56 17.17
N SER A 275 -13.87 -13.08 17.09
CA SER A 275 -14.76 -13.40 15.98
C SER A 275 -14.27 -12.81 14.65
N ALA A 276 -14.50 -13.52 13.55
CA ALA A 276 -14.23 -13.08 12.17
C ALA A 276 -15.14 -11.92 11.67
N THR A 277 -15.76 -11.18 12.59
CA THR A 277 -16.61 -10.04 12.30
C THR A 277 -15.76 -8.86 11.80
N PRO A 278 -16.09 -8.25 10.66
CA PRO A 278 -15.27 -7.18 10.13
C PRO A 278 -15.44 -5.91 10.98
N LEU A 279 -14.36 -5.53 11.65
CA LEU A 279 -14.21 -4.34 12.48
C LEU A 279 -12.98 -3.57 12.02
N LEU A 280 -13.06 -2.23 12.03
CA LEU A 280 -11.94 -1.38 11.63
C LEU A 280 -10.71 -1.61 12.52
N SER A 281 -10.90 -1.77 13.84
CA SER A 281 -9.81 -2.05 14.80
C SER A 281 -9.08 -3.35 14.52
N THR A 282 -9.81 -4.39 14.11
CA THR A 282 -9.20 -5.67 13.72
C THR A 282 -8.38 -5.52 12.44
N ALA A 283 -8.87 -4.79 11.43
CA ALA A 283 -8.11 -4.53 10.20
C ALA A 283 -6.83 -3.72 10.48
N GLN A 284 -6.93 -2.68 11.31
CA GLN A 284 -5.78 -1.90 11.79
C GLN A 284 -4.75 -2.79 12.51
N ALA A 285 -5.21 -3.63 13.45
CA ALA A 285 -4.33 -4.51 14.22
C ALA A 285 -3.62 -5.56 13.35
N MET A 286 -4.34 -6.21 12.43
CA MET A 286 -3.72 -7.18 11.51
C MET A 286 -2.68 -6.50 10.61
N LEU A 287 -2.97 -5.31 10.10
CA LEU A 287 -2.06 -4.60 9.21
C LEU A 287 -0.79 -4.12 9.94
N LEU A 288 -0.91 -3.60 11.16
CA LEU A 288 0.26 -3.22 11.97
C LEU A 288 1.10 -4.44 12.35
N MET A 289 0.46 -5.56 12.72
CA MET A 289 1.16 -6.81 12.99
C MET A 289 1.87 -7.35 11.74
N ALA A 290 1.23 -7.27 10.57
CA ALA A 290 1.81 -7.68 9.31
C ALA A 290 3.00 -6.80 8.91
N TRP A 291 2.88 -5.47 9.07
CA TRP A 291 3.94 -4.52 8.78
C TRP A 291 5.20 -4.82 9.58
N ARG A 292 5.05 -5.05 10.89
CA ARG A 292 6.14 -5.53 11.75
C ARG A 292 6.68 -6.86 11.23
N GLY A 293 5.81 -7.83 10.95
CA GLY A 293 6.16 -9.16 10.45
C GLY A 293 7.06 -9.09 9.21
N LEU A 294 6.73 -8.24 8.23
CA LEU A 294 7.56 -7.99 7.05
C LEU A 294 8.94 -7.45 7.44
N CYS A 295 9.00 -6.48 8.36
CA CYS A 295 10.26 -5.86 8.77
C CYS A 295 11.22 -6.82 9.49
N ILE A 296 10.69 -7.79 10.23
CA ILE A 296 11.48 -8.75 11.01
C ILE A 296 11.67 -10.12 10.32
N GLY A 297 11.13 -10.29 9.11
CA GLY A 297 11.31 -11.50 8.30
C GLY A 297 10.28 -12.61 8.51
N HIS A 298 9.14 -12.32 9.16
CA HIS A 298 7.99 -13.23 9.27
C HIS A 298 7.02 -13.04 8.10
N ALA A 299 7.55 -13.15 6.87
CA ALA A 299 6.83 -12.85 5.65
C ALA A 299 5.62 -13.78 5.41
N ARG A 300 5.66 -15.06 5.82
CA ARG A 300 4.54 -16.00 5.66
C ARG A 300 3.33 -15.55 6.48
N ARG A 301 3.54 -15.28 7.77
CA ARG A 301 2.48 -14.80 8.68
C ARG A 301 1.97 -13.43 8.25
N ALA A 302 2.86 -12.53 7.86
CA ALA A 302 2.49 -11.21 7.35
C ALA A 302 1.62 -11.31 6.09
N THR A 303 1.95 -12.22 5.16
CA THR A 303 1.16 -12.44 3.93
C THR A 303 -0.26 -12.86 4.25
N CYS A 304 -0.46 -13.77 5.21
CA CYS A 304 -1.80 -14.18 5.66
C CYS A 304 -2.57 -13.01 6.29
N LEU A 305 -1.92 -12.22 7.14
CA LEU A 305 -2.53 -11.06 7.81
C LEU A 305 -2.92 -9.96 6.82
N VAL A 306 -2.06 -9.60 5.87
CA VAL A 306 -2.38 -8.62 4.82
C VAL A 306 -3.52 -9.14 3.97
N GLY A 307 -3.45 -10.39 3.51
CA GLY A 307 -4.50 -10.99 2.66
C GLY A 307 -5.87 -11.01 3.34
N TYR A 308 -5.91 -11.35 4.63
CA TYR A 308 -7.16 -11.30 5.40
C TYR A 308 -7.62 -9.86 5.69
N ALA A 309 -6.69 -8.94 5.94
CA ALA A 309 -6.99 -7.52 6.09
C ALA A 309 -7.68 -6.95 4.83
N CYS A 310 -7.21 -7.33 3.63
CA CYS A 310 -7.87 -6.96 2.37
C CYS A 310 -9.33 -7.40 2.35
N ARG A 311 -9.61 -8.67 2.68
CA ARG A 311 -10.99 -9.22 2.78
C ARG A 311 -11.85 -8.44 3.78
N MET A 312 -11.28 -8.09 4.93
CA MET A 312 -11.99 -7.31 5.94
C MET A 312 -12.30 -5.89 5.48
N VAL A 313 -11.33 -5.22 4.84
CA VAL A 313 -11.50 -3.88 4.27
C VAL A 313 -12.58 -3.88 3.20
N ALA A 314 -12.61 -4.89 2.32
CA ALA A 314 -13.65 -5.05 1.30
C ALA A 314 -15.05 -5.10 1.92
N ARG A 315 -15.24 -5.98 2.90
CA ARG A 315 -16.50 -6.12 3.64
C ARG A 315 -16.89 -4.86 4.40
N LEU A 316 -15.91 -4.12 4.96
CA LEU A 316 -16.17 -2.84 5.61
C LEU A 316 -16.62 -1.79 4.61
N HIS A 317 -16.01 -1.73 3.43
CA HIS A 317 -16.37 -0.79 2.38
C HIS A 317 -17.78 -1.07 1.83
N GLU A 318 -18.13 -2.33 1.58
CA GLU A 318 -19.49 -2.73 1.18
C GLU A 318 -20.54 -2.32 2.23
N ARG A 319 -20.27 -2.59 3.51
CA ARG A 319 -21.16 -2.18 4.60
C ARG A 319 -21.31 -0.66 4.62
N TRP A 320 -20.20 0.06 4.47
CA TRP A 320 -20.20 1.50 4.42
C TRP A 320 -21.00 2.06 3.25
N GLN A 321 -20.90 1.46 2.06
CA GLN A 321 -21.69 1.88 0.90
C GLN A 321 -23.19 1.63 1.11
N ARG A 322 -23.57 0.51 1.76
CA ARG A 322 -24.97 0.21 2.13
C ARG A 322 -25.49 1.17 3.21
N ASP A 323 -24.66 1.48 4.20
CA ASP A 323 -25.04 2.29 5.37
C ASP A 323 -24.86 3.80 5.16
N GLY A 324 -24.06 4.21 4.17
CA GLY A 324 -23.66 5.59 3.86
C GLY A 324 -24.79 6.53 3.44
N ARG A 325 -26.04 6.04 3.40
CA ARG A 325 -27.26 6.85 3.31
C ARG A 325 -27.83 7.28 4.66
N ARG A 326 -27.23 6.88 5.79
CA ARG A 326 -27.55 7.42 7.12
C ARG A 326 -26.48 8.43 7.53
N ASP A 327 -26.80 9.71 7.41
CA ASP A 327 -26.02 10.80 7.99
C ASP A 327 -25.80 10.55 9.50
N ASP A 328 -24.65 10.00 9.89
CA ASP A 328 -24.28 9.95 11.29
C ASP A 328 -23.87 11.38 11.71
N GLU A 329 -24.82 12.13 12.26
CA GLU A 329 -24.64 13.51 12.71
C GLU A 329 -23.68 13.65 13.93
N ARG A 330 -23.03 12.56 14.35
CA ARG A 330 -22.08 12.57 15.47
C ARG A 330 -20.84 13.39 15.12
N LYS A 331 -20.64 14.46 15.87
CA LYS A 331 -19.46 15.32 15.75
C LYS A 331 -18.70 15.36 17.06
N LEU A 332 -17.38 15.22 17.00
CA LEU A 332 -16.46 15.43 18.11
C LEU A 332 -15.60 16.65 17.78
N ASN A 333 -15.59 17.62 18.69
CA ASN A 333 -14.86 18.87 18.51
C ASN A 333 -15.14 19.49 17.14
N GLY A 334 -16.38 19.36 16.64
CA GLY A 334 -16.86 19.91 15.36
C GLY A 334 -16.50 19.15 14.09
N VAL A 335 -15.74 18.05 14.20
CA VAL A 335 -15.43 17.13 13.09
C VAL A 335 -16.39 15.93 13.14
N THR A 336 -16.91 15.53 11.99
CA THR A 336 -17.81 14.36 11.87
C THR A 336 -17.02 13.07 12.06
N LEU A 337 -17.47 12.20 12.96
CA LEU A 337 -16.77 10.95 13.28
C LEU A 337 -16.72 9.98 12.09
N SER A 338 -17.81 9.86 11.33
CA SER A 338 -17.86 9.00 10.14
C SER A 338 -16.85 9.42 9.08
N ALA A 339 -16.58 10.73 8.92
CA ALA A 339 -15.56 11.21 7.99
C ALA A 339 -14.15 10.77 8.41
N VAL A 340 -13.86 10.75 9.71
CA VAL A 340 -12.57 10.27 10.25
C VAL A 340 -12.44 8.75 10.06
N GLU A 341 -13.49 7.99 10.36
CA GLU A 341 -13.48 6.53 10.18
C GLU A 341 -13.39 6.12 8.71
N GLN A 342 -14.04 6.88 7.81
CA GLN A 342 -13.93 6.69 6.37
C GLN A 342 -12.51 6.96 5.86
N GLU A 343 -11.88 8.05 6.32
CA GLU A 343 -10.49 8.37 5.97
C GLU A 343 -9.53 7.27 6.48
N ILE A 344 -9.73 6.77 7.69
CA ILE A 344 -8.94 5.66 8.23
C ILE A 344 -9.11 4.39 7.38
N LEU A 345 -10.36 4.01 7.07
CA LEU A 345 -10.64 2.85 6.23
C LEU A 345 -9.98 2.99 4.85
N GLN A 346 -10.01 4.21 4.28
CA GLN A 346 -9.36 4.51 3.03
C GLN A 346 -7.83 4.38 3.10
N ASN A 347 -7.21 4.86 4.19
CA ASN A 347 -5.78 4.71 4.40
C ASN A 347 -5.38 3.24 4.57
N VAL A 348 -6.15 2.46 5.35
CA VAL A 348 -5.94 1.01 5.51
C VAL A 348 -6.01 0.29 4.17
N TYR A 349 -7.02 0.61 3.34
CA TYR A 349 -7.15 0.06 1.98
C TYR A 349 -5.88 0.29 1.15
N TRP A 350 -5.37 1.52 1.13
CA TRP A 350 -4.22 1.85 0.29
C TRP A 350 -2.92 1.23 0.78
N VAL A 351 -2.71 1.08 2.09
CA VAL A 351 -1.55 0.34 2.61
C VAL A 351 -1.66 -1.14 2.27
N CYS A 352 -2.85 -1.74 2.39
CA CYS A 352 -3.11 -3.12 1.96
C CYS A 352 -2.78 -3.31 0.49
N LEU A 353 -3.38 -2.50 -0.39
CA LEU A 353 -3.16 -2.59 -1.84
C LEU A 353 -1.68 -2.37 -2.18
N SER A 354 -1.03 -1.35 -1.61
CA SER A 354 0.39 -1.07 -1.89
C SER A 354 1.29 -2.24 -1.48
N THR A 355 1.02 -2.86 -0.33
CA THR A 355 1.78 -4.02 0.17
C THR A 355 1.57 -5.24 -0.70
N THR A 356 0.33 -5.51 -1.12
CA THR A 356 0.01 -6.60 -2.04
C THR A 356 0.65 -6.37 -3.42
N THR A 357 0.53 -5.16 -3.99
CA THR A 357 1.12 -4.81 -5.29
C THR A 357 2.62 -5.03 -5.29
N TRP A 358 3.29 -4.49 -4.27
CA TRP A 358 4.72 -4.64 -4.10
C TRP A 358 5.16 -6.10 -3.99
N ALA A 359 4.51 -6.90 -3.15
CA ALA A 359 4.83 -8.31 -2.96
C ALA A 359 4.65 -9.14 -4.25
N PHE A 360 3.55 -8.92 -4.96
CA PHE A 360 3.16 -9.71 -6.13
C PHE A 360 4.02 -9.41 -7.36
N LEU A 361 4.54 -8.18 -7.50
CA LEU A 361 5.54 -7.85 -8.52
C LEU A 361 6.81 -8.70 -8.39
N GLN A 362 7.21 -9.07 -7.17
CA GLN A 362 8.40 -9.90 -6.91
C GLN A 362 8.19 -11.39 -7.19
N ILE A 363 6.94 -11.84 -7.16
CA ILE A 363 6.57 -13.25 -7.42
C ILE A 363 5.91 -13.45 -8.79
N ASP A 364 6.02 -12.44 -9.67
CA ASP A 364 5.56 -12.50 -11.06
C ASP A 364 4.04 -12.74 -11.21
N GLN A 365 3.22 -12.30 -10.25
CA GLN A 365 1.77 -12.55 -10.24
C GLN A 365 0.95 -11.36 -10.78
N PRO A 366 -0.09 -11.59 -11.61
CA PRO A 366 -0.94 -10.53 -12.11
C PRO A 366 -1.86 -9.93 -11.04
N PHE A 367 -2.31 -8.69 -11.28
CA PHE A 367 -3.18 -7.94 -10.36
C PHE A 367 -4.65 -7.95 -10.74
N SER A 368 -5.05 -8.72 -11.75
CA SER A 368 -6.41 -8.70 -12.32
C SER A 368 -7.52 -8.94 -11.28
N LEU A 369 -7.22 -9.71 -10.22
CA LEU A 369 -8.15 -9.99 -9.12
C LEU A 369 -8.10 -8.96 -7.97
N PHE A 370 -7.25 -7.94 -8.07
CA PHE A 370 -6.98 -6.98 -7.00
C PHE A 370 -7.26 -5.53 -7.40
N VAL A 371 -7.41 -5.29 -8.70
CA VAL A 371 -7.86 -4.02 -9.24
C VAL A 371 -9.38 -4.02 -9.20
N PRO A 372 -10.00 -3.25 -8.29
CA PRO A 372 -11.45 -3.16 -8.28
C PRO A 372 -11.96 -2.41 -9.53
N ASP A 373 -13.16 -2.78 -9.98
CA ASP A 373 -13.84 -2.08 -11.09
C ASP A 373 -14.03 -0.59 -10.82
N GLU A 374 -14.21 -0.23 -9.54
CA GLU A 374 -14.18 1.15 -9.06
C GLU A 374 -13.01 1.35 -8.10
N THR A 375 -12.05 2.18 -8.50
CA THR A 375 -10.92 2.55 -7.62
C THR A 375 -11.43 3.45 -6.49
N PRO A 376 -11.24 3.08 -5.21
CA PRO A 376 -11.58 3.94 -4.08
C PRO A 376 -10.85 5.29 -4.16
N ALA A 377 -11.38 6.30 -3.47
CA ALA A 377 -10.75 7.62 -3.44
C ALA A 377 -9.31 7.52 -2.89
N PHE A 378 -8.37 8.28 -3.45
CA PHE A 378 -7.00 8.29 -2.91
C PHE A 378 -6.97 8.91 -1.50
N PRO A 379 -5.90 8.65 -0.72
CA PRO A 379 -5.69 9.33 0.56
C PRO A 379 -5.66 10.85 0.39
N CYS A 380 -5.80 11.58 1.49
CA CYS A 380 -5.72 13.04 1.46
C CYS A 380 -4.37 13.50 0.89
N VAL A 381 -4.43 14.44 -0.06
CA VAL A 381 -3.24 15.03 -0.71
C VAL A 381 -2.45 15.87 0.28
N ASP A 382 -3.16 16.59 1.15
CA ASP A 382 -2.58 17.49 2.13
C ASP A 382 -3.30 17.43 3.49
N GLU A 383 -2.70 18.10 4.48
CA GLU A 383 -3.21 18.17 5.84
C GLU A 383 -4.51 18.97 6.01
N THR A 384 -4.95 19.72 4.98
CA THR A 384 -6.16 20.54 5.05
C THR A 384 -7.41 19.73 4.72
N SER A 385 -7.28 18.74 3.82
CA SER A 385 -8.37 17.84 3.45
C SER A 385 -8.59 16.71 4.47
N SER A 386 -7.60 16.43 5.33
CA SER A 386 -7.67 15.36 6.33
C SER A 386 -8.62 15.68 7.50
N ALA A 387 -9.72 14.94 7.60
CA ALA A 387 -10.61 14.95 8.76
C ALA A 387 -9.90 14.41 10.01
N LEU A 388 -9.03 13.41 9.87
CA LEU A 388 -8.23 12.85 10.96
C LEU A 388 -7.34 13.92 11.60
N LEU A 389 -6.51 14.60 10.81
CA LEU A 389 -5.59 15.63 11.33
C LEU A 389 -6.35 16.87 11.84
N ARG A 390 -7.48 17.20 11.21
CA ARG A 390 -8.36 18.26 11.71
C ARG A 390 -8.92 17.93 13.10
N LEU A 391 -9.31 16.68 13.34
CA LEU A 391 -9.81 16.26 14.65
C LEU A 391 -8.69 16.35 15.69
N ASP A 392 -7.50 15.84 15.39
CA ASP A 392 -6.37 15.89 16.32
C ASP A 392 -5.92 17.33 16.62
N ARG A 393 -5.95 18.22 15.63
CA ARG A 393 -5.72 19.66 15.83
C ARG A 393 -6.82 20.30 16.68
N ALA A 394 -8.08 19.92 16.48
CA ALA A 394 -9.21 20.44 17.27
C ALA A 394 -9.19 19.96 18.73
N SER A 395 -8.56 18.81 19.00
CA SER A 395 -8.41 18.21 20.33
C SER A 395 -7.06 18.50 20.99
N ASP A 396 -6.30 19.47 20.47
CA ASP A 396 -5.04 19.97 21.02
C ASP A 396 -3.89 18.93 21.06
N HIS A 397 -3.88 17.96 20.15
CA HIS A 397 -2.79 16.99 20.01
C HIS A 397 -1.64 17.52 19.14
N LEU A 398 -1.17 18.74 19.40
CA LEU A 398 -0.28 19.48 18.50
C LEU A 398 1.13 18.89 18.39
N SER A 399 1.64 18.24 19.43
CA SER A 399 3.02 17.71 19.49
C SER A 399 3.31 16.61 18.46
N THR A 400 2.32 15.79 18.11
CA THR A 400 2.47 14.69 17.15
C THR A 400 2.00 15.05 15.76
N LEU A 401 1.41 16.23 15.54
CA LEU A 401 0.92 16.64 14.22
C LEU A 401 2.03 16.66 13.14
N PRO A 402 3.25 17.17 13.39
CA PRO A 402 4.28 17.20 12.35
C PRO A 402 4.63 15.80 11.80
N ALA A 403 4.77 14.82 12.69
CA ALA A 403 5.05 13.43 12.31
C ALA A 403 3.88 12.80 11.55
N GLN A 404 2.64 13.05 12.00
CA GLN A 404 1.45 12.52 11.33
C GLN A 404 1.23 13.16 9.95
N VAL A 405 1.56 14.44 9.78
CA VAL A 405 1.56 15.11 8.46
C VAL A 405 2.58 14.45 7.53
N LEU A 406 3.77 14.11 8.03
CA LEU A 406 4.78 13.40 7.23
C LEU A 406 4.30 12.01 6.81
N ALA A 407 3.72 11.24 7.72
CA ALA A 407 3.13 9.92 7.43
C ALA A 407 2.03 10.01 6.35
N LEU A 408 1.12 10.98 6.45
CA LEU A 408 0.07 11.21 5.45
C LEU A 408 0.67 11.54 4.07
N ARG A 409 1.69 12.42 4.05
CA ARG A 409 2.37 12.86 2.83
C ARG A 409 3.13 11.75 2.10
N GLN A 410 3.53 10.68 2.79
CA GLN A 410 4.15 9.50 2.18
C GLN A 410 3.12 8.55 1.56
N LEU A 411 1.94 8.46 2.15
CA LEU A 411 0.92 7.50 1.73
C LEU A 411 0.26 7.87 0.39
N TRP A 412 0.00 9.16 0.14
CA TRP A 412 -0.62 9.61 -1.11
C TRP A 412 0.19 9.25 -2.38
N PRO A 413 1.48 9.62 -2.51
CA PRO A 413 2.25 9.29 -3.71
C PRO A 413 2.46 7.78 -3.85
N LEU A 414 2.64 7.05 -2.73
CA LEU A 414 2.72 5.60 -2.74
C LEU A 414 1.46 4.97 -3.36
N SER A 415 0.28 5.42 -2.93
CA SER A 415 -1.02 4.93 -3.42
C SER A 415 -1.18 5.13 -4.92
N GLN A 416 -0.82 6.32 -5.42
CA GLN A 416 -0.85 6.66 -6.84
C GLN A 416 0.12 5.80 -7.66
N ILE A 417 1.34 5.61 -7.16
CA ILE A 417 2.35 4.76 -7.80
C ILE A 417 1.89 3.31 -7.81
N SER A 418 1.44 2.75 -6.69
CA SER A 418 0.94 1.38 -6.60
C SER A 418 -0.20 1.11 -7.57
N SER A 419 -1.20 2.01 -7.62
CA SER A 419 -2.31 1.86 -8.56
C SER A 419 -1.82 1.91 -10.02
N THR A 420 -1.01 2.91 -10.37
CA THR A 420 -0.51 3.08 -11.74
C THR A 420 0.35 1.89 -12.18
N VAL A 421 1.27 1.45 -11.32
CA VAL A 421 2.15 0.30 -11.59
C VAL A 421 1.32 -0.98 -11.73
N ALA A 422 0.36 -1.23 -10.85
CA ALA A 422 -0.48 -2.42 -10.92
C ALA A 422 -1.23 -2.50 -12.26
N HIS A 423 -1.82 -1.40 -12.72
CA HIS A 423 -2.57 -1.38 -13.99
C HIS A 423 -1.67 -1.57 -15.21
N ILE A 424 -0.52 -0.90 -15.26
CA ILE A 424 0.47 -1.08 -16.34
C ILE A 424 1.02 -2.50 -16.34
N TYR A 425 1.24 -3.07 -15.15
CA TYR A 425 1.75 -4.44 -15.01
C TYR A 425 0.73 -5.50 -15.45
N THR A 426 -0.55 -5.33 -15.11
CA THR A 426 -1.63 -6.22 -15.60
C THR A 426 -1.76 -6.16 -17.11
N LEU A 427 -1.64 -4.96 -17.71
CA LEU A 427 -1.61 -4.78 -19.17
C LEU A 427 -0.47 -5.58 -19.80
N TYR A 428 0.69 -5.62 -19.15
CA TYR A 428 1.84 -6.39 -19.63
C TYR A 428 1.62 -7.91 -19.54
N LEU A 429 0.87 -8.40 -18.54
CA LEU A 429 0.62 -9.82 -18.33
C LEU A 429 -0.61 -10.39 -19.08
N ASN A 430 -1.34 -9.58 -19.86
CA ASN A 430 -2.49 -9.99 -20.70
C ASN A 430 -3.63 -10.71 -19.94
N ALA A 431 -3.89 -10.38 -18.67
CA ALA A 431 -5.04 -10.94 -17.95
C ALA A 431 -6.34 -10.22 -18.36
N PRO A 432 -7.40 -10.93 -18.80
CA PRO A 432 -8.67 -10.31 -19.16
C PRO A 432 -9.41 -9.83 -17.89
N PRO A 433 -9.90 -8.58 -17.84
CA PRO A 433 -10.82 -8.13 -16.80
C PRO A 433 -12.29 -8.25 -17.23
N ASP A 434 -13.18 -8.48 -16.27
CA ASP A 434 -14.64 -8.39 -16.43
C ASP A 434 -15.08 -6.92 -16.44
N ALA A 435 -16.09 -6.58 -17.26
CA ALA A 435 -16.44 -5.20 -17.58
C ALA A 435 -17.65 -4.67 -16.77
N GLY A 436 -17.40 -3.76 -15.83
CA GLY A 436 -18.41 -2.84 -15.29
C GLY A 436 -18.33 -1.44 -15.92
N GLN A 437 -19.47 -0.85 -16.32
CA GLN A 437 -19.55 0.55 -16.75
C GLN A 437 -19.86 1.45 -15.56
N SER A 438 -18.97 2.38 -15.21
CA SER A 438 -19.24 3.41 -14.19
C SER A 438 -18.95 4.85 -14.64
N SER A 439 -19.77 5.77 -14.13
CA SER A 439 -19.90 7.19 -14.51
C SER A 439 -18.89 8.13 -13.83
N THR A 440 -18.79 9.38 -14.33
CA THR A 440 -18.07 10.55 -13.78
C THR A 440 -16.87 10.26 -12.88
N THR A 441 -15.69 10.19 -13.49
CA THR A 441 -14.43 9.85 -12.82
C THR A 441 -13.75 11.08 -12.20
N PRO A 442 -13.38 11.06 -10.91
CA PRO A 442 -12.48 12.05 -10.29
C PRO A 442 -11.16 12.18 -11.06
N TRP A 443 -10.53 13.36 -11.05
CA TRP A 443 -9.30 13.58 -11.84
C TRP A 443 -8.15 12.64 -11.41
N GLN A 444 -8.07 12.30 -10.11
CA GLN A 444 -7.04 11.43 -9.55
C GLN A 444 -7.11 9.98 -10.04
N THR A 445 -8.30 9.50 -10.43
CA THR A 445 -8.53 8.14 -10.92
C THR A 445 -8.70 8.09 -12.43
N ARG A 446 -8.68 9.25 -13.12
CA ARG A 446 -8.92 9.36 -14.55
C ARG A 446 -7.93 8.53 -15.38
N HIS A 447 -6.64 8.63 -15.07
CA HIS A 447 -5.61 7.87 -15.78
C HIS A 447 -5.73 6.38 -15.50
N ILE A 448 -6.10 6.00 -14.27
CA ILE A 448 -6.36 4.61 -13.89
C ILE A 448 -7.51 4.02 -14.72
N HIS A 449 -8.63 4.73 -14.85
CA HIS A 449 -9.75 4.28 -15.68
C HIS A 449 -9.38 4.21 -17.17
N GLN A 450 -8.54 5.12 -17.67
CA GLN A 450 -8.03 5.05 -19.04
C GLN A 450 -7.16 3.82 -19.24
N LEU A 451 -6.26 3.49 -18.31
CA LEU A 451 -5.45 2.26 -18.34
C LEU A 451 -6.33 1.01 -18.28
N HIS A 452 -7.38 1.03 -17.44
CA HIS A 452 -8.33 -0.07 -17.37
C HIS A 452 -9.03 -0.30 -18.72
N ARG A 453 -9.47 0.76 -19.42
CA ARG A 453 -10.07 0.61 -20.76
C ARG A 453 -9.10 0.01 -21.79
N LEU A 454 -7.80 0.29 -21.68
CA LEU A 454 -6.80 -0.32 -22.56
C LEU A 454 -6.66 -1.83 -22.34
N LEU A 455 -6.96 -2.35 -21.13
CA LEU A 455 -6.96 -3.80 -20.85
C LEU A 455 -7.98 -4.54 -21.72
N GLN A 456 -8.99 -3.84 -22.22
CA GLN A 456 -10.07 -4.40 -23.03
C GLN A 456 -9.73 -4.41 -24.54
N SER A 457 -8.70 -3.68 -24.97
CA SER A 457 -8.29 -3.59 -26.38
C SER A 457 -7.05 -4.43 -26.69
N ARG A 458 -7.16 -5.39 -27.60
CA ARG A 458 -6.00 -6.13 -28.13
C ARG A 458 -5.30 -5.29 -29.21
N GLY A 459 -4.07 -4.86 -28.94
CA GLY A 459 -3.26 -4.07 -29.87
C GLY A 459 -1.78 -4.49 -29.87
N ASP A 460 -1.04 -4.01 -30.88
CA ASP A 460 0.43 -4.12 -30.98
C ASP A 460 1.10 -3.48 -29.75
N PHE A 461 2.14 -4.12 -29.20
CA PHE A 461 2.88 -3.66 -28.02
C PHE A 461 3.45 -2.24 -28.19
N SER A 462 3.87 -1.88 -29.41
CA SER A 462 4.32 -0.52 -29.72
C SER A 462 3.17 0.52 -29.64
N ALA A 463 1.96 0.13 -30.05
CA ALA A 463 0.78 0.98 -29.90
C ALA A 463 0.37 1.11 -28.43
N LEU A 464 0.40 0.01 -27.67
CA LEU A 464 0.06 0.00 -26.25
C LEU A 464 1.00 0.89 -25.43
N THR A 465 2.32 0.80 -25.65
CA THR A 465 3.30 1.65 -24.94
C THR A 465 3.10 3.14 -25.25
N ARG A 466 2.74 3.49 -26.50
CA ARG A 466 2.39 4.86 -26.90
C ARG A 466 1.12 5.37 -26.22
N GLU A 467 0.10 4.53 -26.10
CA GLU A 467 -1.17 4.88 -25.45
C GLU A 467 -1.01 5.05 -23.93
N ILE A 468 -0.32 4.11 -23.26
CA ILE A 468 0.02 4.22 -21.84
C ILE A 468 0.80 5.52 -21.58
N ARG A 469 1.79 5.84 -22.42
CA ARG A 469 2.54 7.09 -22.34
C ARG A 469 1.64 8.32 -22.48
N GLY A 470 0.71 8.31 -23.42
CA GLY A 470 -0.28 9.39 -23.60
C GLY A 470 -1.15 9.61 -22.36
N ILE A 471 -1.59 8.52 -21.71
CA ILE A 471 -2.35 8.56 -20.45
C ILE A 471 -1.50 9.13 -19.31
N LEU A 472 -0.26 8.66 -19.16
CA LEU A 472 0.66 9.16 -18.12
C LEU A 472 0.96 10.66 -18.28
N MET A 473 1.17 11.14 -19.52
CA MET A 473 1.38 12.57 -19.76
C MET A 473 0.16 13.43 -19.40
N GLN A 474 -1.06 12.90 -19.55
CA GLN A 474 -2.26 13.59 -19.06
C GLN A 474 -2.32 13.60 -17.53
N ALA A 475 -1.94 12.50 -16.88
CA ALA A 475 -1.86 12.39 -15.42
C ALA A 475 -0.85 13.38 -14.84
N ILE A 476 0.34 13.49 -15.45
CA ILE A 476 1.38 14.46 -15.09
C ILE A 476 0.82 15.88 -15.09
N ARG A 477 0.18 16.30 -16.19
CA ARG A 477 -0.41 17.65 -16.30
C ARG A 477 -1.48 17.89 -15.24
N ALA A 478 -2.33 16.91 -14.97
CA ALA A 478 -3.36 17.02 -13.93
C ALA A 478 -2.74 17.18 -12.52
N VAL A 479 -1.67 16.44 -12.20
CA VAL A 479 -0.94 16.59 -10.95
C VAL A 479 -0.31 17.98 -10.84
N GLU A 480 0.26 18.50 -11.93
CA GLU A 480 0.87 19.83 -11.95
C GLU A 480 -0.14 20.96 -11.71
N THR A 481 -1.38 20.79 -12.18
CA THR A 481 -2.45 21.79 -12.03
C THR A 481 -3.18 21.69 -10.69
N GLU A 482 -3.44 20.47 -10.22
CA GLU A 482 -4.32 20.23 -9.07
C GLU A 482 -3.58 20.12 -7.73
N VAL A 483 -2.27 19.82 -7.75
CA VAL A 483 -1.49 19.58 -6.53
C VAL A 483 -0.50 20.70 -6.28
N PRO A 484 -0.51 21.34 -5.09
CA PRO A 484 0.49 22.34 -4.71
C PRO A 484 1.93 21.82 -4.81
N GLU A 485 2.87 22.73 -5.05
CA GLU A 485 4.29 22.39 -5.04
C GLU A 485 4.72 21.85 -3.68
N GLY A 486 5.45 20.73 -3.68
CA GLY A 486 5.89 20.07 -2.46
C GLY A 486 6.53 18.70 -2.71
N SER A 487 7.02 18.10 -1.64
CA SER A 487 7.69 16.78 -1.69
C SER A 487 6.80 15.66 -2.26
N PRO A 488 5.51 15.51 -1.88
CA PRO A 488 4.66 14.43 -2.40
C PRO A 488 4.43 14.54 -3.91
N ARG A 489 4.18 15.77 -4.40
CA ARG A 489 4.07 16.07 -5.83
C ARG A 489 5.35 15.71 -6.57
N SER A 490 6.51 16.13 -6.05
CA SER A 490 7.81 15.86 -6.67
C SER A 490 8.09 14.36 -6.77
N GLN A 491 7.83 13.59 -5.71
CA GLN A 491 7.99 12.13 -5.71
C GLN A 491 7.14 11.46 -6.78
N LEU A 492 5.87 11.85 -6.92
CA LEU A 492 4.97 11.28 -7.92
C LEU A 492 5.41 11.65 -9.35
N LEU A 493 5.75 12.91 -9.59
CA LEU A 493 6.20 13.39 -10.90
C LEU A 493 7.51 12.71 -11.34
N ILE A 494 8.47 12.53 -10.43
CA ILE A 494 9.71 11.78 -10.70
C ILE A 494 9.37 10.36 -11.17
N ALA A 495 8.49 9.65 -10.46
CA ALA A 495 8.08 8.29 -10.83
C ALA A 495 7.40 8.27 -12.21
N TYR A 496 6.44 9.16 -12.47
CA TYR A 496 5.70 9.18 -13.73
C TYR A 496 6.57 9.56 -14.94
N HIS A 497 7.44 10.56 -14.81
CA HIS A 497 8.39 10.89 -15.88
C HIS A 497 9.39 9.77 -16.13
N THR A 498 9.84 9.07 -15.08
CA THR A 498 10.75 7.92 -15.24
C THR A 498 10.07 6.79 -16.03
N ILE A 499 8.82 6.45 -15.70
CA ILE A 499 8.03 5.46 -16.46
C ILE A 499 7.81 5.92 -17.90
N ALA A 500 7.42 7.19 -18.10
CA ALA A 500 7.20 7.75 -19.44
C ALA A 500 8.46 7.72 -20.32
N ILE A 501 9.65 7.95 -19.73
CA ILE A 501 10.93 7.83 -20.43
C ILE A 501 11.16 6.38 -20.88
N HIS A 502 10.96 5.39 -20.02
CA HIS A 502 11.14 3.98 -20.40
C HIS A 502 10.18 3.54 -21.51
N LEU A 503 8.94 4.05 -21.53
CA LEU A 503 7.95 3.77 -22.58
C LEU A 503 8.32 4.35 -23.96
N LEU A 504 9.35 5.19 -24.07
CA LEU A 504 9.90 5.62 -25.37
C LEU A 504 10.81 4.57 -26.01
N PHE A 505 11.23 3.56 -25.25
CA PHE A 505 12.25 2.59 -25.63
C PHE A 505 11.71 1.16 -25.42
N PRO A 506 10.68 0.73 -26.19
CA PRO A 506 10.07 -0.60 -26.03
C PRO A 506 11.07 -1.72 -26.36
N ALA A 507 10.84 -2.92 -25.81
CA ALA A 507 11.76 -4.07 -25.94
C ALA A 507 12.03 -4.51 -27.39
N ALA A 508 11.14 -4.17 -28.33
CA ALA A 508 11.26 -4.49 -29.76
C ALA A 508 12.33 -3.70 -30.55
N GLY A 509 13.24 -2.97 -29.88
CA GLY A 509 14.41 -2.36 -30.54
C GLY A 509 14.07 -1.31 -31.60
N THR A 510 13.03 -0.51 -31.38
CA THR A 510 12.53 0.44 -32.38
C THR A 510 13.34 1.73 -32.40
N ILE A 511 13.60 2.26 -33.61
CA ILE A 511 14.18 3.59 -33.82
C ILE A 511 13.22 4.64 -33.24
N VAL A 512 13.72 5.50 -32.34
CA VAL A 512 12.92 6.54 -31.71
C VAL A 512 12.63 7.65 -32.71
N SER A 513 11.35 8.04 -32.85
CA SER A 513 10.93 9.10 -33.77
C SER A 513 11.18 10.52 -33.23
N LEU A 514 11.20 11.53 -34.11
CA LEU A 514 11.41 12.94 -33.72
C LEU A 514 10.41 13.45 -32.64
N PRO A 515 9.10 13.17 -32.73
CA PRO A 515 8.14 13.55 -31.68
C PRO A 515 8.41 12.86 -30.33
N GLU A 516 9.00 11.66 -30.36
CA GLU A 516 9.38 10.92 -29.15
C GLU A 516 10.63 11.51 -28.50
N ILE A 517 11.57 12.00 -29.32
CA ILE A 517 12.71 12.79 -28.85
C ILE A 517 12.23 14.06 -28.13
N ASP A 518 11.25 14.79 -28.67
CA ASP A 518 10.67 15.96 -27.97
C ASP A 518 9.97 15.60 -26.66
N THR A 519 9.29 14.45 -26.63
CA THR A 519 8.65 13.93 -25.40
C THR A 519 9.68 13.55 -24.34
N PHE A 520 10.82 12.97 -24.76
CA PHE A 520 11.96 12.72 -23.89
C PHE A 520 12.47 14.04 -23.28
N TRP A 521 12.68 15.06 -24.11
CA TRP A 521 13.17 16.36 -23.65
C TRP A 521 12.26 17.03 -22.64
N GLN A 522 10.94 16.96 -22.86
CA GLN A 522 9.96 17.47 -21.90
C GLN A 522 10.11 16.79 -20.54
N SER A 523 10.20 15.46 -20.51
CA SER A 523 10.32 14.71 -19.25
C SER A 523 11.67 14.92 -18.56
N ALA A 524 12.77 14.93 -19.31
CA ALA A 524 14.09 15.19 -18.76
C ALA A 524 14.21 16.60 -18.17
N SER A 525 13.65 17.61 -18.85
CA SER A 525 13.62 18.99 -18.35
C SER A 525 12.78 19.13 -17.10
N ALA A 526 11.63 18.45 -17.04
CA ALA A 526 10.79 18.43 -15.86
C ALA A 526 11.52 17.81 -14.65
N ILE A 527 12.20 16.67 -14.84
CA ILE A 527 13.01 16.05 -13.79
C ILE A 527 14.13 16.99 -13.30
N LEU A 528 14.79 17.71 -14.20
CA LEU A 528 15.83 18.70 -13.85
C LEU A 528 15.28 19.90 -13.06
N ALA A 529 14.05 20.32 -13.36
CA ALA A 529 13.38 21.41 -12.64
C ALA A 529 12.99 21.00 -11.21
N LEU A 530 12.76 19.71 -10.96
CA LEU A 530 12.49 19.19 -9.62
C LEU A 530 13.78 19.18 -8.79
N GLN A 531 13.83 19.98 -7.73
CA GLN A 531 14.97 20.00 -6.81
C GLN A 531 15.00 18.70 -5.98
N PRO A 532 16.20 18.10 -5.75
CA PRO A 532 16.31 16.98 -4.83
C PRO A 532 15.91 17.44 -3.42
N PRO A 533 15.02 16.72 -2.71
CA PRO A 533 14.54 17.17 -1.41
C PRO A 533 15.68 17.23 -0.38
N PRO A 534 15.84 18.34 0.36
CA PRO A 534 16.80 18.42 1.44
C PRO A 534 16.33 17.56 2.62
N GLY A 535 17.09 16.49 2.91
CA GLY A 535 16.81 15.57 4.01
C GLY A 535 15.76 14.50 3.68
N GLY A 536 16.18 13.23 3.69
CA GLY A 536 15.32 12.04 3.81
C GLY A 536 14.28 11.73 2.73
N GLY A 537 14.09 12.57 1.70
CA GLY A 537 13.21 12.28 0.57
C GLY A 537 13.81 11.25 -0.42
N PRO A 538 13.12 10.92 -1.53
CA PRO A 538 13.41 9.75 -2.37
C PRO A 538 14.66 9.96 -3.26
N LYS A 539 15.83 10.04 -2.62
CA LYS A 539 17.16 10.07 -3.24
C LYS A 539 17.32 8.94 -4.25
N ASP A 540 16.73 7.78 -3.95
CA ASP A 540 16.74 6.60 -4.81
C ASP A 540 15.84 6.74 -6.04
N ALA A 541 14.64 7.35 -5.90
CA ALA A 541 13.78 7.62 -7.06
C ALA A 541 14.41 8.66 -8.00
N PHE A 542 15.05 9.69 -7.43
CA PHE A 542 15.77 10.68 -8.22
C PHE A 542 16.99 10.07 -8.92
N ALA A 543 17.74 9.18 -8.24
CA ALA A 543 18.84 8.44 -8.83
C ALA A 543 18.37 7.53 -9.98
N LEU A 544 17.22 6.88 -9.84
CA LEU A 544 16.60 6.06 -10.89
C LEU A 544 16.20 6.90 -12.11
N ALA A 545 15.62 8.08 -11.88
CA ALA A 545 15.26 9.01 -12.95
C ALA A 545 16.49 9.52 -13.72
N LEU A 546 17.56 9.86 -13.00
CA LEU A 546 18.83 10.25 -13.61
C LEU A 546 19.47 9.11 -14.40
N ASP A 547 19.39 7.87 -13.90
CA ASP A 547 19.86 6.71 -14.64
C ASP A 547 19.07 6.51 -15.94
N ALA A 548 17.74 6.55 -15.88
CA ALA A 548 16.87 6.48 -17.05
C ALA A 548 17.21 7.55 -18.09
N CYS A 549 17.36 8.82 -17.66
CA CYS A 549 17.77 9.92 -18.54
C CYS A 549 19.14 9.66 -19.18
N SER A 550 20.11 9.17 -18.41
CA SER A 550 21.45 8.90 -18.94
C SER A 550 21.48 7.74 -19.94
N ARG A 551 20.65 6.69 -19.73
CA ARG A 551 20.48 5.57 -20.68
C ARG A 551 19.87 6.06 -21.98
N ALA A 552 18.78 6.82 -21.88
CA ALA A 552 18.06 7.38 -23.01
C ALA A 552 18.97 8.29 -23.86
N LEU A 553 19.74 9.18 -23.21
CA LEU A 553 20.72 10.01 -23.90
C LEU A 553 21.78 9.21 -24.65
N ALA A 554 22.33 8.17 -24.02
CA ALA A 554 23.32 7.32 -24.68
C ALA A 554 22.71 6.57 -25.88
N HIS A 555 21.48 6.07 -25.75
CA HIS A 555 20.79 5.41 -26.85
C HIS A 555 20.52 6.37 -28.02
N LEU A 556 19.99 7.56 -27.72
CA LEU A 556 19.75 8.59 -28.73
C LEU A 556 21.06 8.99 -29.42
N TYR A 557 22.14 9.20 -28.67
CA TYR A 557 23.46 9.50 -29.24
C TYR A 557 23.94 8.42 -30.22
N HIS A 558 23.81 7.13 -29.84
CA HIS A 558 24.16 6.02 -30.73
C HIS A 558 23.30 5.99 -32.00
N GLN A 559 21.99 6.19 -31.85
CA GLN A 559 21.05 6.24 -32.99
C GLN A 559 21.41 7.36 -33.98
N HIS A 560 21.77 8.56 -33.50
CA HIS A 560 22.17 9.69 -34.35
C HIS A 560 23.53 9.43 -35.04
N SER A 561 24.50 8.88 -34.30
CA SER A 561 25.82 8.54 -34.83
C SER A 561 25.75 7.53 -35.98
N SER A 562 24.78 6.60 -35.92
CA SER A 562 24.58 5.56 -36.94
C SER A 562 23.72 6.02 -38.12
N ALA A 563 22.80 6.98 -37.92
CA ALA A 563 21.91 7.45 -38.97
C ALA A 563 22.57 8.47 -39.93
N GLY A 564 23.71 9.06 -39.56
CA GLY A 564 24.38 10.11 -40.35
C GLY A 564 23.53 11.38 -40.55
N ASP A 565 22.44 11.49 -39.80
CA ASP A 565 21.41 12.51 -39.96
C ASP A 565 21.72 13.70 -39.02
N GLY A 566 21.69 14.91 -39.57
CA GLY A 566 22.14 16.15 -38.95
C GLY A 566 21.25 16.69 -37.83
N GLY A 567 20.73 15.84 -36.95
CA GLY A 567 20.05 16.27 -35.73
C GLY A 567 21.02 16.96 -34.77
N ASP A 568 20.56 18.01 -34.10
CA ASP A 568 21.36 18.97 -33.32
C ASP A 568 22.14 18.31 -32.16
N PRO A 569 23.45 18.00 -32.34
CA PRO A 569 24.23 17.28 -31.35
C PRO A 569 24.58 18.18 -30.14
N LEU A 570 24.57 19.51 -30.33
CA LEU A 570 24.78 20.50 -29.27
C LEU A 570 23.71 20.37 -28.17
N ARG A 571 22.46 20.09 -28.55
CA ARG A 571 21.36 19.89 -27.59
C ARG A 571 21.59 18.68 -26.70
N LEU A 572 22.16 17.57 -27.22
CA LEU A 572 22.45 16.36 -26.43
C LEU A 572 23.55 16.62 -25.37
N ALA A 573 24.60 17.36 -25.75
CA ALA A 573 25.70 17.70 -24.85
C ALA A 573 25.27 18.63 -23.71
N ASP A 574 24.44 19.64 -24.00
CA ASP A 574 23.91 20.58 -23.01
C ASP A 574 23.06 19.87 -21.95
N TYR A 575 22.15 18.98 -22.35
CA TYR A 575 21.36 18.19 -21.40
C TYR A 575 22.23 17.23 -20.59
N ALA A 576 23.20 16.58 -21.22
CA ALA A 576 24.15 15.74 -20.50
C ALA A 576 24.93 16.54 -19.45
N GLN A 577 25.28 17.81 -19.74
CA GLN A 577 25.90 18.74 -18.79
C GLN A 577 24.99 19.08 -17.62
N GLN A 578 23.74 19.49 -17.89
CA GLN A 578 22.79 19.83 -16.83
C GLN A 578 22.52 18.63 -15.90
N LEU A 579 22.26 17.44 -16.46
CA LEU A 579 22.06 16.21 -15.67
C LEU A 579 23.28 15.87 -14.83
N ARG A 580 24.49 16.02 -15.39
CA ARG A 580 25.74 15.74 -14.66
C ARG A 580 25.93 16.72 -13.49
N GLN A 581 25.60 18.00 -13.66
CA GLN A 581 25.63 18.99 -12.58
C GLN A 581 24.67 18.61 -11.45
N VAL A 582 23.45 18.20 -11.78
CA VAL A 582 22.50 17.72 -10.77
C VAL A 582 23.01 16.47 -10.07
N CYS A 583 23.64 15.51 -10.76
CA CYS A 583 24.27 14.35 -10.12
C CYS A 583 25.34 14.73 -9.08
N HIS A 584 25.95 15.93 -9.15
CA HIS A 584 26.91 16.40 -8.14
C HIS A 584 26.23 16.91 -6.87
N VAL A 585 25.00 17.43 -6.98
CA VAL A 585 24.21 17.95 -5.86
C VAL A 585 23.43 16.83 -5.16
N VAL A 586 23.07 15.78 -5.90
CA VAL A 586 22.36 14.62 -5.32
C VAL A 586 23.32 13.77 -4.50
N GLU A 587 23.19 13.84 -3.17
CA GLU A 587 23.78 12.87 -2.25
C GLU A 587 23.01 11.54 -2.32
N GLY A 588 23.37 10.67 -3.26
CA GLY A 588 22.75 9.35 -3.45
C GLY A 588 23.75 8.19 -3.36
N PRO A 589 23.28 6.93 -3.48
CA PRO A 589 24.15 5.76 -3.46
C PRO A 589 25.19 5.89 -4.57
N GLY A 590 26.45 6.09 -4.17
CA GLY A 590 27.56 6.31 -5.11
C GLY A 590 27.70 5.21 -6.15
N ALA A 591 27.20 4.00 -5.86
CA ALA A 591 27.17 2.87 -6.78
C ALA A 591 26.29 3.10 -8.03
N VAL A 592 25.17 3.84 -7.92
CA VAL A 592 24.29 4.17 -9.07
C VAL A 592 24.78 5.43 -9.78
N LEU A 593 25.05 6.49 -9.01
CA LEU A 593 25.36 7.80 -9.59
C LEU A 593 26.74 7.86 -10.27
N ARG A 594 27.69 6.99 -9.91
CA ARG A 594 29.01 6.93 -10.58
C ARG A 594 28.90 6.46 -12.04
N PRO A 595 28.27 5.31 -12.35
CA PRO A 595 27.97 4.90 -13.73
C PRO A 595 27.23 5.97 -14.53
N VAL A 596 26.21 6.59 -13.93
CA VAL A 596 25.43 7.68 -14.56
C VAL A 596 26.32 8.85 -14.94
N LYS A 597 27.14 9.37 -14.01
CA LYS A 597 28.10 10.45 -14.28
C LYS A 597 29.09 10.08 -15.39
N LYS A 598 29.56 8.82 -15.41
CA LYS A 598 30.49 8.32 -16.44
C LYS A 598 29.82 8.33 -17.82
N ARG A 599 28.57 7.86 -17.92
CA ARG A 599 27.80 7.83 -19.17
C ARG A 599 27.53 9.23 -19.71
N LEU A 600 27.09 10.15 -18.85
CA LEU A 600 26.85 11.56 -19.21
C LEU A 600 28.14 12.25 -19.66
N LYS A 601 29.27 12.03 -18.98
CA LYS A 601 30.58 12.52 -19.41
C LYS A 601 30.99 11.96 -20.78
N GLY A 602 30.66 10.70 -21.05
CA GLY A 602 30.89 10.07 -22.35
C GLY A 602 30.16 10.80 -23.48
N VAL A 603 28.86 11.05 -23.30
CA VAL A 603 28.04 11.80 -24.29
C VAL A 603 28.59 13.21 -24.52
N GLN A 604 28.99 13.92 -23.47
CA GLN A 604 29.61 15.26 -23.57
C GLN A 604 30.91 15.27 -24.38
N LEU A 605 31.79 14.29 -24.15
CA LEU A 605 33.10 14.24 -24.81
C LEU A 605 33.00 13.77 -26.26
N ALA A 606 32.02 12.92 -26.57
CA ALA A 606 31.81 12.40 -27.91
C ALA A 606 31.35 13.51 -28.89
N ASP A 607 30.63 14.52 -28.39
CA ASP A 607 30.28 15.75 -29.13
C ASP A 607 31.50 16.64 -29.43
N GLN A 608 32.50 16.68 -28.54
CA GLN A 608 33.71 17.50 -28.71
C GLN A 608 34.74 16.88 -29.68
N GLN A 609 34.61 15.59 -30.00
CA GLN A 609 35.53 14.84 -30.87
C GLN A 609 34.83 14.41 -32.18
N ILE A 610 34.40 15.37 -32.99
CA ILE A 610 33.98 15.09 -34.38
C ILE A 610 35.23 14.66 -35.18
N GLY A 611 35.51 13.36 -35.20
CA GLY A 611 36.60 12.77 -35.99
C GLY A 611 37.16 11.43 -35.47
N SER A 612 36.89 11.03 -34.22
CA SER A 612 37.21 9.69 -33.70
C SER A 612 36.33 9.40 -32.47
N PRO A 613 35.48 8.35 -32.48
CA PRO A 613 34.55 8.13 -31.38
C PRO A 613 35.29 7.69 -30.11
N PRO A 614 35.15 8.37 -28.96
CA PRO A 614 35.52 7.76 -27.69
C PRO A 614 34.63 6.54 -27.46
N SER A 615 35.20 5.44 -26.99
CA SER A 615 34.45 4.23 -26.64
C SER A 615 33.50 4.51 -25.47
N LEU A 616 32.24 4.83 -25.80
CA LEU A 616 31.16 4.84 -24.82
C LEU A 616 31.13 3.45 -24.16
N PRO A 617 30.99 3.37 -22.81
CA PRO A 617 30.78 2.09 -22.17
C PRO A 617 29.53 1.46 -22.80
N SER A 618 29.71 0.29 -23.42
CA SER A 618 28.62 -0.48 -24.01
C SER A 618 27.50 -0.59 -22.97
N LEU A 619 26.29 -0.15 -23.33
CA LEU A 619 25.11 -0.51 -22.57
C LEU A 619 25.16 -2.03 -22.42
N PRO A 620 25.12 -2.59 -21.19
CA PRO A 620 25.08 -4.03 -21.05
C PRO A 620 23.88 -4.51 -21.86
N SER A 621 24.13 -5.27 -22.92
CA SER A 621 23.09 -6.01 -23.58
C SER A 621 22.47 -6.87 -22.48
N LEU A 622 21.19 -6.63 -22.18
CA LEU A 622 20.43 -7.62 -21.45
C LEU A 622 20.37 -8.84 -22.36
N SER A 623 21.35 -9.74 -22.24
CA SER A 623 21.08 -11.16 -22.41
C SER A 623 20.11 -11.50 -21.30
N LEU A 624 18.83 -11.19 -21.51
CA LEU A 624 17.80 -11.97 -20.89
C LEU A 624 18.10 -13.40 -21.34
N ASP A 625 18.64 -14.23 -20.45
CA ASP A 625 18.45 -15.69 -20.52
C ASP A 625 16.95 -15.99 -20.25
N TRP A 626 16.09 -15.30 -20.99
CA TRP A 626 14.80 -15.76 -21.39
C TRP A 626 15.00 -16.17 -22.82
N THR A 627 15.20 -17.46 -23.02
CA THR A 627 15.09 -18.08 -24.33
C THR A 627 13.85 -17.52 -25.02
N SER A 628 14.04 -16.67 -26.03
CA SER A 628 13.00 -16.49 -27.04
C SER A 628 12.72 -17.88 -27.62
N PRO A 629 11.45 -18.29 -27.79
CA PRO A 629 11.15 -19.41 -28.66
C PRO A 629 11.79 -19.08 -30.01
N GLY A 630 12.58 -20.00 -30.55
CA GLY A 630 13.29 -19.79 -31.79
C GLY A 630 12.34 -19.38 -32.91
N GLU A 631 12.83 -18.54 -33.82
CA GLU A 631 12.18 -18.19 -35.08
C GLU A 631 11.71 -19.47 -35.79
N GLY A 632 10.43 -19.79 -35.66
CA GLY A 632 9.85 -21.04 -36.14
C GLY A 632 8.57 -21.43 -35.40
N ASP A 633 8.44 -21.04 -34.12
CA ASP A 633 7.24 -21.32 -33.35
C ASP A 633 6.30 -20.11 -33.36
N LEU A 634 5.12 -20.31 -33.93
CA LEU A 634 3.96 -19.43 -33.77
C LEU A 634 3.83 -19.00 -32.30
N TRP A 635 3.46 -17.73 -32.07
CA TRP A 635 3.09 -17.17 -30.76
C TRP A 635 2.62 -18.27 -29.80
N PRO A 636 3.22 -18.42 -28.59
CA PRO A 636 2.74 -19.39 -27.63
C PRO A 636 1.31 -18.98 -27.26
N SER A 637 0.37 -19.64 -27.92
CA SER A 637 -1.03 -19.66 -27.56
C SER A 637 -1.06 -20.36 -26.22
N GLY A 638 -1.16 -19.58 -25.14
CA GLY A 638 -1.14 -20.08 -23.78
C GLY A 638 0.21 -19.95 -23.08
N LEU A 639 0.45 -18.79 -22.46
CA LEU A 639 0.65 -18.87 -21.01
C LEU A 639 -0.60 -19.59 -20.52
N GLU A 640 -0.47 -20.81 -20.00
CA GLU A 640 -1.54 -21.38 -19.19
C GLU A 640 -1.79 -20.38 -18.06
N VAL A 641 -2.73 -19.46 -18.30
CA VAL A 641 -3.50 -18.79 -17.27
C VAL A 641 -4.13 -19.96 -16.54
N MET A 642 -3.44 -20.43 -15.50
CA MET A 642 -3.90 -21.57 -14.72
C MET A 642 -5.30 -21.25 -14.22
N ASP A 643 -6.10 -22.30 -14.26
CA ASP A 643 -7.52 -22.35 -13.95
C ASP A 643 -7.88 -21.45 -12.76
N LEU A 644 -8.92 -20.64 -12.94
CA LEU A 644 -9.45 -19.70 -11.94
C LEU A 644 -9.95 -20.42 -10.66
N GLY A 645 -9.93 -21.76 -10.64
CA GLY A 645 -10.25 -22.62 -9.51
C GLY A 645 -9.46 -22.35 -8.23
N PHE A 646 -8.24 -21.78 -8.31
CA PHE A 646 -7.51 -21.35 -7.09
C PHE A 646 -8.20 -20.17 -6.38
N PHE A 647 -8.99 -19.36 -7.11
CA PHE A 647 -9.74 -18.25 -6.53
C PHE A 647 -11.22 -18.57 -6.33
N GLY A 648 -11.73 -19.63 -6.93
CA GLY A 648 -13.08 -20.12 -6.68
C GLY A 648 -13.24 -21.53 -7.19
N GLU A 649 -13.21 -22.50 -6.28
CA GLU A 649 -14.10 -23.66 -6.22
C GLU A 649 -13.67 -24.51 -5.02
N ASP A 650 -14.38 -24.34 -3.91
CA ASP A 650 -14.66 -25.48 -3.06
C ASP A 650 -16.12 -25.37 -2.63
N ASP A 651 -16.83 -26.47 -2.84
CA ASP A 651 -18.28 -26.56 -2.93
C ASP A 651 -18.91 -26.43 -1.52
N SER A 652 -18.89 -25.21 -0.96
CA SER A 652 -19.83 -24.65 0.01
C SER A 652 -19.40 -23.25 0.47
N ARG A 653 -20.04 -22.23 -0.14
CA ARG A 653 -19.93 -20.77 0.09
C ARG A 653 -18.92 -20.06 -0.82
N ASP A 654 -19.44 -19.63 -1.97
CA ASP A 654 -18.97 -18.51 -2.80
C ASP A 654 -18.15 -17.49 -1.99
N GLU A 655 -16.83 -17.37 -2.19
CA GLU A 655 -16.07 -16.14 -1.92
C GLU A 655 -14.61 -16.29 -2.39
N ALA A 656 -14.15 -15.35 -3.24
CA ALA A 656 -12.78 -15.32 -3.73
C ALA A 656 -11.74 -15.20 -2.61
N ILE A 657 -10.63 -15.93 -2.74
CA ILE A 657 -9.62 -16.11 -1.68
C ILE A 657 -9.02 -14.77 -1.18
N LEU A 658 -9.02 -13.70 -1.96
CA LEU A 658 -8.56 -12.37 -1.54
C LEU A 658 -9.56 -11.29 -1.98
N GLY A 659 -10.69 -11.18 -1.29
CA GLY A 659 -11.71 -10.19 -1.60
C GLY A 659 -11.22 -8.75 -1.43
N PHE A 660 -11.12 -8.00 -2.53
CA PHE A 660 -11.06 -6.53 -2.54
C PHE A 660 -12.46 -5.97 -2.89
N PRO A 661 -12.81 -4.76 -2.43
CA PRO A 661 -14.14 -4.19 -2.65
C PRO A 661 -14.37 -3.91 -4.14
N GLY A 662 -15.45 -4.44 -4.73
CA GLY A 662 -15.83 -4.21 -6.14
C GLY A 662 -15.75 -5.44 -7.05
N LEU A 663 -15.38 -6.62 -6.54
CA LEU A 663 -15.45 -7.88 -7.29
C LEU A 663 -16.82 -8.54 -7.10
N GLU A 664 -17.80 -8.20 -7.93
CA GLU A 664 -18.98 -9.06 -8.10
C GLU A 664 -18.64 -10.16 -9.12
N MET A 665 -18.47 -11.42 -8.70
CA MET A 665 -18.51 -12.53 -9.66
C MET A 665 -19.94 -12.60 -10.24
N GLY A 666 -20.08 -12.20 -11.50
CA GLY A 666 -21.34 -12.25 -12.23
C GLY A 666 -21.89 -13.68 -12.28
N LYS A 667 -23.09 -13.89 -11.71
CA LYS A 667 -23.82 -15.16 -11.81
C LYS A 667 -24.39 -15.32 -13.22
N TYR A 668 -23.64 -15.95 -14.12
CA TYR A 668 -24.21 -16.56 -15.32
C TYR A 668 -23.66 -17.96 -15.51
N GLY A 669 -24.39 -18.95 -14.98
CA GLY A 669 -24.15 -20.36 -15.29
C GLY A 669 -24.41 -20.61 -16.78
N MET A 670 -23.36 -20.98 -17.51
CA MET A 670 -23.52 -21.61 -18.82
C MET A 670 -23.89 -23.07 -18.61
N ASN A 671 -25.18 -23.38 -18.76
CA ASN A 671 -25.63 -24.74 -19.05
C ASN A 671 -25.07 -25.15 -20.42
N ALA A 672 -23.98 -25.92 -20.42
CA ALA A 672 -23.56 -26.67 -21.59
C ALA A 672 -24.50 -27.89 -21.73
N ASN A 673 -25.56 -27.73 -22.53
CA ASN A 673 -26.21 -28.88 -23.15
C ASN A 673 -25.23 -29.44 -24.18
N LEU A 674 -24.63 -30.59 -23.87
CA LEU A 674 -24.19 -31.52 -24.89
C LEU A 674 -25.42 -31.97 -25.68
N ASP A 675 -25.44 -31.72 -26.98
CA ASP A 675 -26.08 -32.62 -27.95
C ASP A 675 -25.48 -32.44 -29.35
N MET A 676 -24.83 -33.51 -29.78
CA MET A 676 -24.67 -34.04 -31.15
C MET A 676 -24.76 -33.08 -32.36
N TYR A 677 -23.66 -32.91 -33.09
CA TYR A 677 -23.30 -33.66 -34.31
C TYR A 677 -21.93 -33.26 -34.83
#